data_AF-A0A9D8N0X3-F1
#
_entry.id   AF-A0A9D8N0X3-F1
#
_cell.length_a   1.000
_cell.length_b   1.000
_cell.length_c   1.000
_cell.angle_alpha   90.00
_cell.angle_beta   90.00
_cell.angle_gamma   90.00
#
_symmetry.space_group_name_H-M   'P 1'
#
loop_
_entity.id
_entity.type
_entity.pdbx_description
1 polymer ?
#
loop_
_entity_poly.entity_id
_entity_poly.type
_entity_poly.pdbx_seq_one_letter_code
_entity_poly.pdbx_strand_id
1 'polypeptide(L)'
;MKKLALALILAASVSASAAPRKGNVAIVVDGACSEAVSQSVRTYADAIRKYDGKKVFVLTMPSDCKPEAIRDTLKFLWKKQKLEGAVLVGNLPVPMIRRAHHLATAFKMSPKMPVIRSSVPSDRFYDDFDLSFSPISQDGKLFYYDLMPDGAQRVECEIYTARIKPSSEDPGHSFDELICGFLERAAAAKANPEPLDRVFHFGGHGNSSESINARIDEDRAFYEQFALKEPAGSVRFLNFDEERFTRSRLMDALSDPELDFAHLHTHGAVDAQYISKEPYTYMTGEHIENAKAAFRSKMRRAKDKEAAAAEIMKAWDVPRSWIEGWDDPAVTRKDSLRAAAVDITLPDLEGYEPQAKVILLDACFNGAFLHPDYVAARYAFSPGSGVMLVSANSVNIIQDHWKNELAGLLTTGLCAGSWARNYMTLESHLFGDPTYSFKKSPTATPDLQALKIHDGRYSPEKCLDILKGNPSMNVRLEAFYYIMREADDMSVVNGAICAGLDDSYEMIRRMAARYAEVNGSPALLPVIAAHYLDPQESARVRYHLISALGQYGAEETEAALRACWSGRWPVADDFEALCTRLRRSAESSAQEISDLTNPDAKLKEKGQTVRAQRNACSISAVPALLQLAGDETADESLRAEAAEALGWYTHSALRKEIYASLRQLSVSSPVVADELARTLRRLEDNAHTH
;
A
#
# COMPACT_ATOMS: atom_id res chain seq x y z
N MET A 1 -9.10 33.47 -49.16
CA MET A 1 -10.37 33.82 -48.49
C MET A 1 -10.96 32.58 -47.86
N LYS A 2 -11.40 32.72 -46.60
CA LYS A 2 -12.13 31.78 -45.71
C LYS A 2 -11.30 30.85 -44.79
N LYS A 3 -11.25 31.32 -43.52
CA LYS A 3 -11.15 30.62 -42.20
C LYS A 3 -9.72 30.28 -41.72
N LEU A 4 -9.09 30.87 -40.69
CA LEU A 4 -9.50 31.46 -39.38
C LEU A 4 -10.45 30.53 -38.61
N ALA A 5 -10.26 30.09 -37.37
CA ALA A 5 -9.26 30.22 -36.32
C ALA A 5 -9.72 29.26 -35.19
N LEU A 6 -8.83 28.57 -34.46
CA LEU A 6 -8.96 28.30 -33.01
C LEU A 6 -7.72 27.56 -32.49
N ALA A 7 -6.68 28.30 -32.14
CA ALA A 7 -5.66 27.87 -31.18
C ALA A 7 -5.68 28.91 -30.06
N LEU A 8 -6.69 28.80 -29.19
CA LEU A 8 -6.82 29.68 -28.04
C LEU A 8 -6.06 29.03 -26.89
N ILE A 9 -4.85 29.54 -26.71
CA ILE A 9 -3.98 29.37 -25.56
C ILE A 9 -4.80 29.70 -24.30
N LEU A 10 -5.18 28.69 -23.53
CA LEU A 10 -5.60 28.84 -22.15
C LEU A 10 -4.38 28.62 -21.26
N ALA A 11 -3.45 29.58 -21.28
CA ALA A 11 -2.48 29.73 -20.21
C ALA A 11 -3.24 30.25 -18.98
N ALA A 12 -3.83 29.32 -18.22
CA ALA A 12 -4.36 29.64 -16.91
C ALA A 12 -3.18 29.99 -15.99
N SER A 13 -3.16 31.24 -15.58
CA SER A 13 -2.24 31.87 -14.63
C SER A 13 -1.88 30.96 -13.45
N VAL A 14 -0.63 30.48 -13.43
CA VAL A 14 0.05 29.94 -12.25
C VAL A 14 0.18 31.08 -11.24
N SER A 15 -0.76 31.13 -10.30
CA SER A 15 -0.63 31.98 -9.11
C SER A 15 0.08 31.18 -8.03
N ALA A 16 1.36 31.47 -7.85
CA ALA A 16 2.14 31.00 -6.72
C ALA A 16 1.58 31.58 -5.41
N SER A 17 1.22 30.69 -4.49
CA SER A 17 1.13 30.98 -3.06
C SER A 17 1.18 29.66 -2.30
N ALA A 18 2.37 29.25 -1.88
CA ALA A 18 2.58 28.27 -0.80
C ALA A 18 2.29 28.94 0.55
N ALA A 19 1.06 29.45 0.70
CA ALA A 19 0.45 29.72 1.98
C ALA A 19 -0.69 28.71 2.09
N PRO A 20 -0.82 27.96 3.20
CA PRO A 20 -1.94 27.05 3.37
C PRO A 20 -3.22 27.87 3.21
N ARG A 21 -3.99 27.60 2.14
CA ARG A 21 -5.35 28.10 2.04
C ARG A 21 -6.05 27.48 3.24
N LYS A 22 -6.35 28.29 4.27
CA LYS A 22 -7.09 27.84 5.46
C LYS A 22 -8.41 27.25 4.99
N GLY A 23 -8.45 25.93 4.85
CA GLY A 23 -9.63 25.23 4.43
C GLY A 23 -10.47 24.85 5.64
N ASN A 24 -11.72 24.52 5.37
CA ASN A 24 -12.71 24.25 6.40
C ASN A 24 -12.86 22.75 6.63
N VAL A 25 -13.40 22.37 7.79
CA VAL A 25 -13.53 20.97 8.20
C VAL A 25 -14.99 20.63 8.41
N ALA A 26 -15.40 19.43 7.97
CA ALA A 26 -16.68 18.86 8.33
C ALA A 26 -16.49 17.79 9.42
N ILE A 27 -17.37 17.78 10.42
CA ILE A 27 -17.51 16.68 11.37
C ILE A 27 -18.85 16.05 11.06
N VAL A 28 -18.84 14.87 10.45
CA VAL A 28 -20.02 14.09 10.09
C VAL A 28 -20.27 13.11 11.22
N VAL A 29 -21.43 13.20 11.88
CA VAL A 29 -21.76 12.41 13.07
C VAL A 29 -22.90 11.46 12.74
N ASP A 30 -22.74 10.18 13.06
CA ASP A 30 -23.82 9.20 13.01
C ASP A 30 -24.92 9.57 14.01
N GLY A 31 -26.15 9.69 13.50
CA GLY A 31 -27.33 10.04 14.29
C GLY A 31 -27.53 9.11 15.49
N ALA A 32 -27.14 7.84 15.38
CA ALA A 32 -27.27 6.85 16.45
C ALA A 32 -26.49 7.22 17.73
N CYS A 33 -25.31 7.84 17.61
CA CYS A 33 -24.49 8.28 18.75
C CYS A 33 -24.57 9.79 19.03
N SER A 34 -25.23 10.54 18.14
CA SER A 34 -25.12 12.00 18.08
C SER A 34 -25.49 12.74 19.36
N GLU A 35 -26.49 12.26 20.10
CA GLU A 35 -26.89 12.84 21.38
C GLU A 35 -25.81 12.64 22.45
N ALA A 36 -25.35 11.40 22.61
CA ALA A 36 -24.35 11.00 23.60
C ALA A 36 -23.02 11.73 23.41
N VAL A 37 -22.57 11.90 22.16
CA VAL A 37 -21.26 12.50 21.85
C VAL A 37 -21.32 14.02 21.60
N SER A 38 -22.52 14.62 21.67
CA SER A 38 -22.76 16.01 21.22
C SER A 38 -21.86 17.04 21.91
N GLN A 39 -21.59 16.88 23.21
CA GLN A 39 -20.76 17.80 23.97
C GLN A 39 -19.29 17.70 23.57
N SER A 40 -18.73 16.49 23.48
CA SER A 40 -17.33 16.29 23.08
C SER A 40 -17.10 16.68 21.61
N VAL A 41 -18.09 16.48 20.72
CA VAL A 41 -18.06 17.01 19.35
C VAL A 41 -17.98 18.54 19.33
N ARG A 42 -18.75 19.23 20.17
CA ARG A 42 -18.68 20.70 20.29
C ARG A 42 -17.31 21.15 20.80
N THR A 43 -16.80 20.52 21.85
CA THR A 43 -15.47 20.79 22.41
C THR A 43 -14.38 20.66 21.35
N TYR A 44 -14.41 19.57 20.59
CA TYR A 44 -13.47 19.33 19.48
C TYR A 44 -13.62 20.34 18.34
N ALA A 45 -14.85 20.63 17.91
CA ALA A 45 -15.12 21.64 16.89
C ALA A 45 -14.63 23.03 17.31
N ASP A 46 -14.80 23.41 18.58
CA ASP A 46 -14.35 24.69 19.12
C ASP A 46 -12.82 24.75 19.23
N ALA A 47 -12.17 23.64 19.57
CA ALA A 47 -10.71 23.54 19.54
C ALA A 47 -10.14 23.76 18.12
N ILE A 48 -10.72 23.13 17.09
CA ILE A 48 -10.35 23.37 15.68
C ILE A 48 -10.54 24.85 15.31
N ARG A 49 -11.69 25.45 15.67
CA ARG A 49 -11.95 26.86 15.38
C ARG A 49 -10.93 27.78 16.05
N LYS A 50 -10.59 27.50 17.31
CA LYS A 50 -9.73 28.34 18.14
C LYS A 50 -8.26 28.22 17.76
N TYR A 51 -7.75 27.00 17.63
CA TYR A 51 -6.31 26.75 17.48
C TYR A 51 -5.89 26.58 16.02
N ASP A 52 -6.69 25.91 15.19
CA ASP A 52 -6.37 25.71 13.77
C ASP A 52 -6.87 26.88 12.91
N GLY A 53 -7.81 27.69 13.44
CA GLY A 53 -8.39 28.84 12.76
C GLY A 53 -9.24 28.46 11.53
N LYS A 54 -9.83 27.26 11.54
CA LYS A 54 -10.68 26.71 10.47
C LYS A 54 -12.16 26.86 10.81
N LYS A 55 -13.03 27.09 9.82
CA LYS A 55 -14.49 26.96 10.03
C LYS A 55 -14.83 25.48 10.13
N VAL A 56 -15.71 25.13 11.06
CA VAL A 56 -16.17 23.75 11.28
C VAL A 56 -17.66 23.63 11.02
N PHE A 57 -18.03 22.70 10.16
CA PHE A 57 -19.40 22.27 9.88
C PHE A 57 -19.69 20.98 10.66
N VAL A 58 -20.62 21.00 11.61
CA VAL A 58 -21.07 19.77 12.29
C VAL A 58 -22.34 19.29 11.59
N LEU A 59 -22.29 18.09 11.05
CA LEU A 59 -23.33 17.50 10.20
C LEU A 59 -23.82 16.20 10.85
N THR A 60 -25.04 16.18 11.36
CA THR A 60 -25.65 14.94 11.88
C THR A 60 -26.38 14.22 10.76
N MET A 61 -26.00 12.97 10.50
CA MET A 61 -26.62 12.12 9.49
C MET A 61 -27.65 11.19 10.13
N PRO A 62 -28.82 10.96 9.51
CA PRO A 62 -29.73 9.90 9.95
C PRO A 62 -29.04 8.53 9.99
N SER A 63 -29.44 7.64 10.91
CA SER A 63 -28.80 6.32 11.06
C SER A 63 -28.95 5.44 9.81
N ASP A 64 -29.98 5.67 8.98
CA ASP A 64 -30.26 5.03 7.70
C ASP A 64 -29.74 5.81 6.49
N CYS A 65 -28.92 6.85 6.71
CA CYS A 65 -28.30 7.65 5.66
C CYS A 65 -27.51 6.77 4.69
N LYS A 66 -27.59 7.10 3.40
CA LYS A 66 -26.81 6.43 2.35
C LYS A 66 -25.49 7.17 2.09
N PRO A 67 -24.44 6.49 1.61
CA PRO A 67 -23.17 7.13 1.29
C PRO A 67 -23.27 8.35 0.37
N GLU A 68 -24.17 8.30 -0.62
CA GLU A 68 -24.33 9.38 -1.60
C GLU A 68 -24.70 10.71 -0.93
N ALA A 69 -25.56 10.69 0.09
CA ALA A 69 -25.96 11.90 0.80
C ALA A 69 -24.78 12.56 1.54
N ILE A 70 -23.87 11.75 2.10
CA ILE A 70 -22.63 12.24 2.71
C ILE A 70 -21.71 12.80 1.61
N ARG A 71 -21.44 12.02 0.56
CA ARG A 71 -20.58 12.43 -0.58
C ARG A 71 -21.05 13.73 -1.22
N ASP A 72 -22.34 13.87 -1.51
CA ASP A 72 -22.92 15.06 -2.13
C ASP A 72 -22.80 16.30 -1.24
N THR A 73 -23.02 16.12 0.08
CA THR A 73 -22.85 17.21 1.05
C THR A 73 -21.38 17.66 1.13
N LEU A 74 -20.44 16.71 1.21
CA LEU A 74 -19.01 17.01 1.23
C LEU A 74 -18.56 17.68 -0.07
N LYS A 75 -19.01 17.18 -1.23
CA LYS A 75 -18.73 17.77 -2.55
C LYS A 75 -19.29 19.18 -2.68
N PHE A 76 -20.48 19.45 -2.13
CA PHE A 76 -21.05 20.80 -2.06
C PHE A 76 -20.18 21.73 -1.20
N LEU A 77 -19.78 21.30 0.00
CA LEU A 77 -18.93 22.08 0.90
C LEU A 77 -17.54 22.32 0.31
N TRP A 78 -16.96 21.35 -0.38
CA TRP A 78 -15.71 21.53 -1.12
C TRP A 78 -15.84 22.64 -2.18
N LYS A 79 -16.84 22.52 -3.08
CA LYS A 79 -17.05 23.49 -4.16
C LYS A 79 -17.42 24.89 -3.67
N LYS A 80 -18.20 25.00 -2.59
CA LYS A 80 -18.82 26.28 -2.17
C LYS A 80 -18.24 26.87 -0.89
N GLN A 81 -17.60 26.06 -0.06
CA GLN A 81 -17.16 26.44 1.28
C GLN A 81 -15.68 26.11 1.53
N LYS A 82 -14.88 25.79 0.51
CA LYS A 82 -13.44 25.49 0.65
C LYS A 82 -13.17 24.40 1.71
N LEU A 83 -13.97 23.34 1.69
CA LEU A 83 -13.72 22.17 2.53
C LEU A 83 -12.35 21.58 2.17
N GLU A 84 -11.55 21.29 3.20
CA GLU A 84 -10.23 20.64 3.09
C GLU A 84 -10.29 19.18 3.53
N GLY A 85 -11.23 18.84 4.41
CA GLY A 85 -11.39 17.48 4.90
C GLY A 85 -12.59 17.27 5.80
N ALA A 86 -12.83 16.01 6.13
CA ALA A 86 -13.95 15.56 6.95
C ALA A 86 -13.50 14.53 8.01
N VAL A 87 -14.17 14.57 9.16
CA VAL A 87 -14.05 13.59 10.24
C VAL A 87 -15.37 12.83 10.33
N LEU A 88 -15.31 11.51 10.19
CA LEU A 88 -16.45 10.61 10.20
C LEU A 88 -16.58 9.97 11.59
N VAL A 89 -17.55 10.41 12.39
CA VAL A 89 -17.72 10.03 13.81
C VAL A 89 -18.87 9.04 13.96
N GLY A 90 -18.58 7.87 14.52
CA GLY A 90 -19.56 6.81 14.77
C GLY A 90 -19.67 5.77 13.64
N ASN A 91 -20.77 5.02 13.63
CA ASN A 91 -20.98 3.89 12.72
C ASN A 91 -21.65 4.32 11.40
N LEU A 92 -20.98 5.25 10.71
CA LEU A 92 -21.40 5.75 9.40
C LEU A 92 -21.28 4.66 8.32
N PRO A 93 -22.10 4.74 7.26
CA PRO A 93 -22.06 3.82 6.12
C PRO A 93 -20.64 3.58 5.57
N VAL A 94 -20.43 2.38 5.04
CA VAL A 94 -19.15 1.95 4.47
C VAL A 94 -19.33 1.62 2.98
N PRO A 95 -18.77 2.44 2.08
CA PRO A 95 -18.70 2.13 0.67
C PRO A 95 -17.73 0.97 0.40
N MET A 96 -18.20 -0.02 -0.34
CA MET A 96 -17.48 -1.23 -0.73
C MET A 96 -17.27 -1.20 -2.25
N ILE A 97 -16.05 -0.91 -2.68
CA ILE A 97 -15.73 -0.58 -4.07
C ILE A 97 -15.23 -1.81 -4.83
N ARG A 98 -15.85 -2.10 -5.97
CA ARG A 98 -15.52 -3.21 -6.89
C ARG A 98 -15.01 -2.68 -8.22
N ARG A 99 -14.38 -3.57 -8.99
CA ARG A 99 -13.78 -3.29 -10.31
C ARG A 99 -12.73 -2.16 -10.29
N ALA A 100 -12.14 -1.92 -9.11
CA ALA A 100 -11.16 -0.87 -8.81
C ALA A 100 -9.81 -1.46 -8.35
N HIS A 101 -9.54 -2.72 -8.65
CA HIS A 101 -8.36 -3.46 -8.20
C HIS A 101 -7.02 -2.87 -8.70
N HIS A 102 -7.04 -2.05 -9.76
CA HIS A 102 -5.88 -1.28 -10.22
C HIS A 102 -5.56 -0.08 -9.32
N LEU A 103 -6.52 0.39 -8.51
CA LEU A 103 -6.35 1.46 -7.51
C LEU A 103 -5.89 0.95 -6.14
N ALA A 104 -5.90 -0.36 -5.94
CA ALA A 104 -5.37 -1.01 -4.73
C ALA A 104 -3.96 -1.51 -5.00
N THR A 105 -3.10 -1.58 -3.99
CA THR A 105 -1.72 -2.05 -4.18
C THR A 105 -1.66 -3.56 -4.41
N ALA A 106 -2.29 -4.37 -3.54
CA ALA A 106 -2.24 -5.85 -3.62
C ALA A 106 -3.62 -6.54 -3.78
N PHE A 107 -4.72 -5.85 -3.52
CA PHE A 107 -6.05 -6.48 -3.57
C PHE A 107 -6.56 -6.64 -5.01
N LYS A 108 -6.32 -7.81 -5.63
CA LYS A 108 -6.65 -8.11 -7.04
C LYS A 108 -7.79 -9.13 -7.24
N MET A 109 -8.77 -9.14 -6.34
CA MET A 109 -9.84 -10.14 -6.34
C MET A 109 -10.77 -10.03 -7.55
N SER A 110 -11.15 -11.18 -8.13
CA SER A 110 -12.06 -11.23 -9.28
C SER A 110 -13.50 -10.83 -8.90
N PRO A 111 -14.19 -10.01 -9.71
CA PRO A 111 -15.63 -9.73 -9.54
C PRO A 111 -16.55 -10.95 -9.65
N LYS A 112 -16.04 -12.13 -10.04
CA LYS A 112 -16.80 -13.40 -9.99
C LYS A 112 -16.96 -13.94 -8.57
N MET A 113 -16.13 -13.49 -7.64
CA MET A 113 -16.20 -13.88 -6.23
C MET A 113 -17.36 -13.16 -5.53
N PRO A 114 -17.85 -13.67 -4.36
CA PRO A 114 -18.88 -12.99 -3.57
C PRO A 114 -18.56 -11.51 -3.35
N VAL A 115 -19.59 -10.65 -3.34
CA VAL A 115 -19.43 -9.19 -3.30
C VAL A 115 -18.56 -8.73 -2.13
N ILE A 116 -18.78 -9.27 -0.93
CA ILE A 116 -17.98 -8.95 0.26
C ILE A 116 -16.49 -9.31 0.11
N ARG A 117 -16.16 -10.37 -0.62
CA ARG A 117 -14.78 -10.85 -0.82
C ARG A 117 -14.06 -10.20 -2.00
N SER A 118 -14.78 -9.44 -2.83
CA SER A 118 -14.25 -8.81 -4.04
C SER A 118 -14.38 -7.29 -4.05
N SER A 119 -14.73 -6.70 -2.90
CA SER A 119 -14.88 -5.26 -2.71
C SER A 119 -13.87 -4.74 -1.70
N VAL A 120 -13.38 -3.52 -1.92
CA VAL A 120 -12.50 -2.81 -0.99
C VAL A 120 -13.34 -1.81 -0.19
N PRO A 121 -13.41 -1.90 1.15
CA PRO A 121 -13.96 -0.84 1.97
C PRO A 121 -13.12 0.43 1.80
N SER A 122 -13.72 1.51 1.31
CA SER A 122 -12.97 2.71 0.91
C SER A 122 -13.70 4.02 1.17
N ASP A 123 -13.02 4.95 1.86
CA ASP A 123 -13.46 6.33 2.04
C ASP A 123 -13.04 7.22 0.87
N ARG A 124 -12.34 6.66 -0.15
CA ARG A 124 -12.17 7.32 -1.46
C ARG A 124 -13.51 7.70 -2.09
N PHE A 125 -14.56 6.94 -1.77
CA PHE A 125 -15.94 7.31 -2.10
C PHE A 125 -16.40 8.63 -1.45
N TYR A 126 -15.82 9.07 -0.33
CA TYR A 126 -16.19 10.33 0.32
C TYR A 126 -15.26 11.49 -0.01
N ASP A 127 -14.02 11.21 -0.43
CA ASP A 127 -12.98 12.23 -0.50
C ASP A 127 -12.29 12.42 -1.86
N ASP A 128 -12.55 11.53 -2.82
CA ASP A 128 -12.16 11.67 -4.22
C ASP A 128 -13.41 11.83 -5.09
N PHE A 129 -13.68 13.05 -5.52
CA PHE A 129 -14.89 13.48 -6.22
C PHE A 129 -14.84 13.25 -7.74
N ASP A 130 -13.68 12.88 -8.28
CA ASP A 130 -13.43 12.57 -9.68
C ASP A 130 -13.64 11.08 -9.99
N LEU A 131 -13.60 10.20 -8.98
CA LEU A 131 -14.11 8.83 -9.10
C LEU A 131 -15.64 8.80 -9.32
N SER A 132 -16.08 7.94 -10.23
CA SER A 132 -17.50 7.72 -10.56
C SER A 132 -17.93 6.31 -10.16
N PHE A 133 -19.15 6.17 -9.63
CA PHE A 133 -19.61 4.91 -9.04
C PHE A 133 -21.04 4.59 -9.49
N SER A 134 -21.33 3.29 -9.66
CA SER A 134 -22.68 2.78 -9.85
C SER A 134 -23.07 1.83 -8.71
N PRO A 135 -24.24 2.00 -8.07
CA PRO A 135 -24.67 1.13 -6.97
C PRO A 135 -24.98 -0.29 -7.44
N ILE A 136 -24.63 -1.27 -6.60
CA ILE A 136 -24.86 -2.71 -6.84
C ILE A 136 -25.91 -3.26 -5.87
N SER A 137 -25.61 -3.19 -4.58
CA SER A 137 -26.40 -3.79 -3.52
C SER A 137 -26.06 -3.17 -2.16
N GLN A 138 -26.77 -3.58 -1.12
CA GLN A 138 -26.54 -3.17 0.26
C GLN A 138 -26.66 -4.38 1.19
N ASP A 139 -25.81 -4.43 2.21
CA ASP A 139 -25.90 -5.39 3.32
C ASP A 139 -25.65 -4.65 4.64
N GLY A 140 -26.70 -4.39 5.41
CA GLY A 140 -26.64 -3.55 6.61
C GLY A 140 -26.10 -2.15 6.30
N LYS A 141 -24.95 -1.80 6.90
CA LYS A 141 -24.23 -0.52 6.69
C LYS A 141 -23.20 -0.59 5.55
N LEU A 142 -23.07 -1.72 4.88
CA LEU A 142 -22.17 -1.91 3.73
C LEU A 142 -22.92 -1.62 2.43
N PHE A 143 -22.39 -0.71 1.62
CA PHE A 143 -23.00 -0.30 0.36
C PHE A 143 -22.04 -0.61 -0.78
N TYR A 144 -22.45 -1.44 -1.73
CA TYR A 144 -21.59 -1.96 -2.78
C TYR A 144 -21.72 -1.14 -4.05
N TYR A 145 -20.56 -0.79 -4.63
CA TYR A 145 -20.45 0.04 -5.83
C TYR A 145 -19.46 -0.55 -6.82
N ASP A 146 -19.75 -0.45 -8.11
CA ASP A 146 -18.76 -0.61 -9.17
C ASP A 146 -18.14 0.75 -9.47
N LEU A 147 -16.81 0.82 -9.56
CA LEU A 147 -16.12 1.95 -10.17
C LEU A 147 -16.51 2.03 -11.64
N MET A 148 -16.79 3.23 -12.16
CA MET A 148 -17.22 3.47 -13.54
C MET A 148 -16.08 3.98 -14.43
N PRO A 149 -16.07 3.65 -15.75
CA PRO A 149 -15.01 4.06 -16.67
C PRO A 149 -15.06 5.54 -17.08
N ASP A 150 -16.17 6.23 -16.80
CA ASP A 150 -16.38 7.63 -17.14
C ASP A 150 -15.79 8.61 -16.10
N GLY A 151 -15.45 8.11 -14.91
CA GLY A 151 -14.68 8.83 -13.90
C GLY A 151 -13.17 8.58 -13.99
N ALA A 152 -12.43 9.20 -13.08
CA ALA A 152 -10.99 8.97 -12.95
C ALA A 152 -10.68 7.49 -12.71
N GLN A 153 -9.53 7.03 -13.25
CA GLN A 153 -8.96 5.71 -12.96
C GLN A 153 -7.69 5.83 -12.10
N ARG A 154 -7.58 6.89 -11.30
CA ARG A 154 -6.54 7.09 -10.30
C ARG A 154 -7.16 7.65 -9.03
N VAL A 155 -6.49 7.44 -7.90
CA VAL A 155 -6.87 8.05 -6.64
C VAL A 155 -6.16 9.39 -6.51
N GLU A 156 -6.92 10.48 -6.48
CA GLU A 156 -6.45 11.85 -6.30
C GLU A 156 -7.46 12.61 -5.43
N CYS A 157 -7.34 12.47 -4.11
CA CYS A 157 -8.30 13.02 -3.16
C CYS A 157 -8.32 14.56 -3.14
N GLU A 158 -9.48 15.19 -3.36
CA GLU A 158 -9.60 16.65 -3.22
C GLU A 158 -9.70 17.11 -1.76
N ILE A 159 -10.23 16.24 -0.89
CA ILE A 159 -10.27 16.45 0.56
C ILE A 159 -9.65 15.25 1.28
N TYR A 160 -9.33 15.37 2.56
CA TYR A 160 -8.99 14.19 3.37
C TYR A 160 -10.21 13.68 4.15
N THR A 161 -10.25 12.38 4.45
CA THR A 161 -11.16 11.81 5.44
C THR A 161 -10.43 11.01 6.51
N ALA A 162 -11.01 10.96 7.70
CA ALA A 162 -10.61 10.02 8.76
C ALA A 162 -11.83 9.57 9.56
N ARG A 163 -11.74 8.37 10.14
CA ARG A 163 -12.79 7.78 10.95
C ARG A 163 -12.46 7.86 12.45
N ILE A 164 -13.45 8.26 13.24
CA ILE A 164 -13.50 8.05 14.69
C ILE A 164 -14.57 6.98 14.91
N LYS A 165 -14.14 5.72 14.78
CA LYS A 165 -14.96 4.51 14.96
C LYS A 165 -14.19 3.55 15.89
N PRO A 166 -14.37 3.67 17.21
CA PRO A 166 -13.73 2.76 18.16
C PRO A 166 -14.25 1.33 18.01
N SER A 167 -13.65 0.40 18.77
CA SER A 167 -14.18 -0.95 18.91
C SER A 167 -15.58 -0.89 19.54
N SER A 168 -16.53 -1.60 18.96
CA SER A 168 -17.85 -1.82 19.58
C SER A 168 -17.86 -3.02 20.54
N GLU A 169 -16.73 -3.70 20.67
CA GLU A 169 -16.53 -4.90 21.52
C GLU A 169 -15.46 -4.64 22.59
N ASP A 170 -15.19 -3.38 22.93
CA ASP A 170 -14.29 -3.06 24.05
C ASP A 170 -14.88 -3.62 25.37
N PRO A 171 -14.10 -4.36 26.17
CA PRO A 171 -14.61 -5.02 27.37
C PRO A 171 -14.88 -4.06 28.53
N GLY A 172 -14.32 -2.84 28.52
CA GLY A 172 -14.37 -1.91 29.64
C GLY A 172 -15.19 -0.65 29.39
N HIS A 173 -15.40 -0.26 28.13
CA HIS A 173 -16.02 1.01 27.77
C HIS A 173 -17.05 0.86 26.66
N SER A 174 -18.10 1.66 26.69
CA SER A 174 -19.06 1.74 25.59
C SER A 174 -18.46 2.46 24.37
N PHE A 175 -19.04 2.19 23.20
CA PHE A 175 -18.66 2.82 21.94
C PHE A 175 -18.68 4.36 22.02
N ASP A 176 -19.69 4.93 22.66
CA ASP A 176 -19.84 6.39 22.78
C ASP A 176 -18.84 6.99 23.79
N GLU A 177 -18.54 6.31 24.90
CA GLU A 177 -17.52 6.75 25.86
C GLU A 177 -16.12 6.84 25.21
N LEU A 178 -15.78 5.87 24.36
CA LEU A 178 -14.51 5.88 23.62
C LEU A 178 -14.46 7.03 22.60
N ILE A 179 -15.57 7.34 21.92
CA ILE A 179 -15.65 8.52 21.05
C ILE A 179 -15.45 9.81 21.85
N CYS A 180 -16.17 9.97 22.97
CA CYS A 180 -16.06 11.16 23.81
C CYS A 180 -14.64 11.36 24.34
N GLY A 181 -14.03 10.31 24.89
CA GLY A 181 -12.66 10.34 25.42
C GLY A 181 -11.63 10.72 24.34
N PHE A 182 -11.76 10.14 23.14
CA PHE A 182 -10.89 10.51 22.02
C PHE A 182 -11.06 11.99 21.61
N LEU A 183 -12.30 12.45 21.43
CA LEU A 183 -12.58 13.82 20.97
C LEU A 183 -12.06 14.88 21.97
N GLU A 184 -12.20 14.62 23.26
CA GLU A 184 -11.67 15.48 24.32
C GLU A 184 -10.15 15.51 24.33
N ARG A 185 -9.50 14.35 24.15
CA ARG A 185 -8.05 14.25 24.02
C ARG A 185 -7.53 14.99 22.79
N ALA A 186 -8.17 14.80 21.63
CA ALA A 186 -7.84 15.51 20.39
C ALA A 186 -8.02 17.03 20.54
N ALA A 187 -9.08 17.48 21.22
CA ALA A 187 -9.31 18.88 21.52
C ALA A 187 -8.20 19.47 22.43
N ALA A 188 -7.74 18.71 23.42
CA ALA A 188 -6.66 19.12 24.32
C ALA A 188 -5.29 19.22 23.60
N ALA A 189 -4.99 18.27 22.70
CA ALA A 189 -3.75 18.26 21.93
C ALA A 189 -3.58 19.51 21.05
N LYS A 190 -4.68 20.06 20.51
CA LYS A 190 -4.66 21.31 19.71
C LYS A 190 -4.17 22.53 20.48
N ALA A 191 -4.40 22.56 21.79
CA ALA A 191 -3.93 23.66 22.62
C ALA A 191 -2.41 23.61 22.88
N ASN A 192 -1.81 22.43 22.75
CA ASN A 192 -0.42 22.17 23.11
C ASN A 192 0.28 21.40 21.98
N PRO A 193 0.54 22.05 20.83
CA PRO A 193 1.23 21.38 19.73
C PRO A 193 2.67 21.03 20.10
N GLU A 194 3.02 19.76 19.93
CA GLU A 194 4.34 19.18 20.22
C GLU A 194 5.22 19.20 18.95
N PRO A 195 6.56 19.30 19.09
CA PRO A 195 7.46 19.12 17.94
C PRO A 195 7.35 17.70 17.37
N LEU A 196 7.88 17.50 16.16
CA LEU A 196 8.18 16.16 15.62
C LEU A 196 9.70 16.04 15.62
N ASP A 197 10.24 15.38 16.64
CA ASP A 197 11.68 15.16 16.79
C ASP A 197 12.06 13.76 17.31
N ARG A 198 11.08 12.95 17.76
CA ARG A 198 11.26 11.54 18.12
C ARG A 198 10.53 10.62 17.15
N VAL A 199 11.32 9.92 16.33
CA VAL A 199 10.83 8.97 15.33
C VAL A 199 11.25 7.57 15.71
N PHE A 200 10.33 6.62 15.60
CA PHE A 200 10.58 5.20 15.75
C PHE A 200 10.13 4.45 14.51
N HIS A 201 10.91 3.48 14.05
CA HIS A 201 10.47 2.54 13.01
C HIS A 201 10.80 1.10 13.38
N PHE A 202 9.91 0.20 12.98
CA PHE A 202 10.00 -1.23 13.30
C PHE A 202 10.07 -2.06 12.02
N GLY A 203 11.09 -2.91 11.94
CA GLY A 203 11.26 -3.89 10.87
C GLY A 203 10.69 -5.25 11.25
N GLY A 204 9.43 -5.50 10.88
CA GLY A 204 8.81 -6.82 11.04
C GLY A 204 9.35 -7.86 10.05
N HIS A 205 9.18 -9.13 10.41
CA HIS A 205 9.61 -10.25 9.56
C HIS A 205 8.96 -10.20 8.18
N GLY A 206 9.67 -10.73 7.17
CA GLY A 206 9.19 -10.87 5.80
C GLY A 206 9.02 -9.56 5.01
N ASN A 207 9.03 -8.38 5.65
CA ASN A 207 8.93 -7.10 4.94
C ASN A 207 10.27 -6.74 4.27
N SER A 208 10.20 -6.26 3.02
CA SER A 208 11.37 -5.83 2.22
C SER A 208 12.45 -6.91 2.07
N SER A 209 12.05 -8.19 2.05
CA SER A 209 12.97 -9.35 2.08
C SER A 209 13.97 -9.31 3.25
N GLU A 210 13.62 -8.64 4.35
CA GLU A 210 14.49 -8.47 5.54
C GLU A 210 15.84 -7.81 5.19
N SER A 211 15.86 -7.01 4.12
CA SER A 211 17.07 -6.34 3.62
C SER A 211 17.56 -5.29 4.62
N ILE A 212 18.71 -5.54 5.24
CA ILE A 212 19.36 -4.59 6.16
C ILE A 212 19.72 -3.28 5.46
N ASN A 213 20.11 -3.32 4.18
CA ASN A 213 20.36 -2.11 3.39
C ASN A 213 19.11 -1.22 3.30
N ALA A 214 17.93 -1.82 3.10
CA ALA A 214 16.67 -1.08 3.07
C ALA A 214 16.39 -0.42 4.43
N ARG A 215 16.60 -1.14 5.54
CA ARG A 215 16.37 -0.65 6.91
C ARG A 215 17.31 0.50 7.29
N ILE A 216 18.61 0.38 6.97
CA ILE A 216 19.61 1.41 7.27
C ILE A 216 19.32 2.69 6.48
N ASP A 217 18.99 2.56 5.20
CA ASP A 217 18.72 3.72 4.37
C ASP A 217 17.38 4.40 4.74
N GLU A 218 16.36 3.64 5.17
CA GLU A 218 15.11 4.19 5.70
C GLU A 218 15.34 5.02 6.97
N ASP A 219 16.18 4.55 7.89
CA ASP A 219 16.59 5.31 9.08
C ASP A 219 17.19 6.67 8.69
N ARG A 220 18.13 6.67 7.74
CA ARG A 220 18.76 7.90 7.20
C ARG A 220 17.76 8.78 6.47
N ALA A 221 16.84 8.18 5.72
CA ALA A 221 15.80 8.90 5.00
C ALA A 221 14.88 9.67 5.96
N PHE A 222 14.54 9.11 7.13
CA PHE A 222 13.75 9.81 8.15
C PHE A 222 14.45 11.04 8.73
N TYR A 223 15.75 10.94 9.03
CA TYR A 223 16.54 12.10 9.48
C TYR A 223 16.48 13.24 8.45
N GLU A 224 16.63 12.91 7.17
CA GLU A 224 16.57 13.87 6.08
C GLU A 224 15.16 14.43 5.91
N GLN A 225 14.15 13.54 5.85
CA GLN A 225 12.75 13.83 5.56
C GLN A 225 12.16 14.79 6.60
N PHE A 226 12.38 14.52 7.88
CA PHE A 226 11.92 15.38 8.97
C PHE A 226 12.91 16.50 9.34
N ALA A 227 14.04 16.61 8.61
CA ALA A 227 15.10 17.57 8.85
C ALA A 227 15.61 17.57 10.31
N LEU A 228 15.75 16.38 10.89
CA LEU A 228 16.16 16.18 12.28
C LEU A 228 17.66 16.49 12.46
N LYS A 229 18.01 17.02 13.63
CA LYS A 229 19.40 17.32 13.99
C LYS A 229 19.73 16.73 15.34
N GLU A 230 20.80 15.94 15.39
CA GLU A 230 21.30 15.39 16.64
C GLU A 230 21.91 16.48 17.54
N PRO A 231 21.83 16.35 18.87
CA PRO A 231 21.15 15.28 19.62
C PRO A 231 19.66 15.56 19.88
N ALA A 232 19.12 16.67 19.39
CA ALA A 232 17.76 17.12 19.71
C ALA A 232 16.67 16.27 19.04
N GLY A 233 16.87 15.87 17.78
CA GLY A 233 16.02 14.91 17.08
C GLY A 233 16.70 13.55 17.00
N SER A 234 15.90 12.48 17.04
CA SER A 234 16.38 11.10 16.97
C SER A 234 15.45 10.21 16.18
N VAL A 235 16.03 9.35 15.34
CA VAL A 235 15.36 8.17 14.77
C VAL A 235 15.85 6.94 15.54
N ARG A 236 14.92 6.06 15.92
CA ARG A 236 15.21 4.78 16.58
C ARG A 236 14.63 3.64 15.76
N PHE A 237 15.38 2.55 15.69
CA PHE A 237 15.02 1.35 14.95
C PHE A 237 14.98 0.13 15.89
N LEU A 238 14.01 -0.76 15.65
CA LEU A 238 13.96 -2.10 16.24
C LEU A 238 13.63 -3.11 15.13
N ASN A 239 14.43 -4.17 15.02
CA ASN A 239 14.15 -5.28 14.10
C ASN A 239 13.47 -6.44 14.84
N PHE A 240 12.71 -7.26 14.12
CA PHE A 240 11.94 -8.36 14.71
C PHE A 240 12.78 -9.44 15.39
N ASP A 241 14.07 -9.55 15.05
CA ASP A 241 15.00 -10.59 15.49
C ASP A 241 16.04 -10.10 16.52
N GLU A 242 15.89 -8.87 17.03
CA GLU A 242 16.76 -8.30 18.08
C GLU A 242 16.59 -9.02 19.44
N GLU A 243 15.44 -9.66 19.66
CA GLU A 243 15.16 -10.43 20.86
C GLU A 243 14.45 -11.74 20.56
N ARG A 244 14.54 -12.68 21.51
CA ARG A 244 13.81 -13.94 21.44
C ARG A 244 12.31 -13.73 21.21
N PHE A 245 11.71 -12.74 21.89
CA PHE A 245 10.31 -12.34 21.74
C PHE A 245 10.21 -10.82 21.75
N THR A 246 10.28 -10.21 20.56
CA THR A 246 10.32 -8.75 20.39
C THR A 246 9.01 -8.04 20.74
N ARG A 247 7.90 -8.77 20.83
CA ARG A 247 6.55 -8.26 21.12
C ARG A 247 6.49 -7.27 22.28
N SER A 248 6.95 -7.69 23.47
CA SER A 248 6.85 -6.85 24.66
C SER A 248 7.73 -5.61 24.58
N ARG A 249 8.93 -5.71 23.98
CA ARG A 249 9.82 -4.57 23.77
C ARG A 249 9.27 -3.56 22.76
N LEU A 250 8.62 -4.04 21.69
CA LEU A 250 7.93 -3.17 20.73
C LEU A 250 6.78 -2.41 21.38
N MET A 251 5.95 -3.10 22.17
CA MET A 251 4.86 -2.45 22.90
C MET A 251 5.40 -1.41 23.91
N ASP A 252 6.45 -1.75 24.67
CA ASP A 252 7.05 -0.79 25.61
C ASP A 252 7.60 0.46 24.90
N ALA A 253 8.27 0.29 23.74
CA ALA A 253 8.76 1.41 22.93
C ALA A 253 7.63 2.32 22.41
N LEU A 254 6.47 1.75 22.09
CA LEU A 254 5.30 2.50 21.60
C LEU A 254 4.52 3.21 22.72
N SER A 255 4.76 2.86 23.98
CA SER A 255 4.21 3.53 25.18
C SER A 255 5.05 4.71 25.67
N ASP A 256 6.13 5.08 24.97
CA ASP A 256 6.94 6.25 25.33
C ASP A 256 6.16 7.56 25.09
N PRO A 257 5.87 8.36 26.14
CA PRO A 257 5.14 9.63 26.03
C PRO A 257 5.81 10.67 25.13
N GLU A 258 7.14 10.60 24.96
CA GLU A 258 7.91 11.49 24.10
C GLU A 258 7.93 11.04 22.63
N LEU A 259 7.35 9.90 22.27
CA LEU A 259 7.35 9.41 20.89
C LEU A 259 6.34 10.17 20.02
N ASP A 260 6.81 10.75 18.91
CA ASP A 260 5.98 11.57 18.02
C ASP A 260 5.42 10.76 16.85
N PHE A 261 6.29 9.99 16.19
CA PHE A 261 5.97 9.29 14.96
C PHE A 261 6.50 7.86 14.97
N ALA A 262 5.63 6.89 14.73
CA ALA A 262 5.98 5.48 14.63
C ALA A 262 5.62 4.90 13.25
N HIS A 263 6.58 4.27 12.56
CA HIS A 263 6.33 3.53 11.32
C HIS A 263 6.54 2.02 11.54
N LEU A 264 5.47 1.25 11.46
CA LEU A 264 5.49 -0.18 11.79
C LEU A 264 5.30 -1.03 10.54
N HIS A 265 6.40 -1.63 10.05
CA HIS A 265 6.37 -2.58 8.97
C HIS A 265 6.05 -3.97 9.49
N THR A 266 4.85 -4.49 9.25
CA THR A 266 4.46 -5.81 9.74
C THR A 266 3.59 -6.54 8.72
N HIS A 267 3.45 -7.85 8.89
CA HIS A 267 2.28 -8.51 8.33
C HIS A 267 1.07 -8.22 9.24
N GLY A 268 -0.15 -8.44 8.75
CA GLY A 268 -1.34 -8.11 9.52
C GLY A 268 -2.56 -8.91 9.15
N ALA A 269 -3.45 -9.01 10.13
CA ALA A 269 -4.83 -9.47 10.04
C ALA A 269 -5.75 -8.43 10.69
N VAL A 270 -7.05 -8.72 10.72
CA VAL A 270 -8.02 -7.86 11.42
C VAL A 270 -7.70 -7.78 12.91
N ASP A 271 -7.32 -8.91 13.50
CA ASP A 271 -7.17 -9.14 14.94
C ASP A 271 -5.71 -9.26 15.41
N ALA A 272 -4.73 -9.09 14.52
CA ALA A 272 -3.32 -9.27 14.84
C ALA A 272 -2.37 -8.45 13.97
N GLN A 273 -1.22 -8.11 14.55
CA GLN A 273 -0.01 -7.69 13.85
C GLN A 273 1.01 -8.83 13.94
N TYR A 274 1.35 -9.39 12.79
CA TYR A 274 2.34 -10.45 12.71
C TYR A 274 3.72 -9.81 12.59
N ILE A 275 4.43 -9.72 13.71
CA ILE A 275 5.66 -8.94 13.84
C ILE A 275 6.90 -9.81 13.73
N SER A 276 6.80 -11.10 14.06
CA SER A 276 7.92 -12.05 14.05
C SER A 276 7.54 -13.38 13.39
N LYS A 277 8.54 -14.21 13.08
CA LYS A 277 8.36 -15.50 12.39
C LYS A 277 8.32 -16.66 13.38
N GLU A 278 9.46 -16.89 14.02
CA GLU A 278 9.68 -17.83 15.11
C GLU A 278 10.51 -17.09 16.17
N PRO A 279 10.46 -17.52 17.45
CA PRO A 279 11.29 -16.90 18.47
C PRO A 279 12.76 -16.97 18.08
N TYR A 280 13.41 -15.81 18.00
CA TYR A 280 14.79 -15.70 17.57
C TYR A 280 15.71 -16.44 18.54
N THR A 281 16.69 -17.15 17.99
CA THR A 281 17.69 -17.87 18.77
C THR A 281 18.90 -18.20 17.91
N TYR A 282 20.08 -18.19 18.52
CA TYR A 282 21.33 -18.72 17.95
C TYR A 282 21.71 -20.07 18.57
N MET A 283 20.88 -20.58 19.50
CA MET A 283 21.17 -21.80 20.26
C MET A 283 20.55 -23.01 19.57
N THR A 284 21.38 -23.99 19.18
CA THR A 284 20.94 -25.22 18.50
C THR A 284 19.82 -25.94 19.23
N GLY A 285 19.89 -26.04 20.55
CA GLY A 285 18.85 -26.69 21.36
C GLY A 285 17.49 -25.99 21.24
N GLU A 286 17.46 -24.66 21.10
CA GLU A 286 16.20 -23.94 20.94
C GLU A 286 15.63 -24.05 19.52
N HIS A 287 16.48 -24.16 18.49
CA HIS A 287 16.01 -24.50 17.14
C HIS A 287 15.31 -25.87 17.10
N ILE A 288 15.86 -26.85 17.82
CA ILE A 288 15.21 -28.17 17.97
C ILE A 288 13.85 -28.02 18.65
N GLU A 289 13.76 -27.22 19.72
CA GLU A 289 12.49 -27.00 20.41
C GLU A 289 11.46 -26.25 19.54
N ASN A 290 11.88 -25.28 18.70
CA ASN A 290 11.02 -24.63 17.70
C ASN A 290 10.47 -25.66 16.71
N ALA A 291 11.33 -26.49 16.14
CA ALA A 291 10.93 -27.53 15.20
C ALA A 291 9.91 -28.50 15.83
N LYS A 292 10.19 -28.99 17.05
CA LYS A 292 9.25 -29.85 17.78
C LYS A 292 7.91 -29.17 18.05
N ALA A 293 7.89 -27.90 18.45
CA ALA A 293 6.66 -27.15 18.67
C ALA A 293 5.84 -27.02 17.37
N ALA A 294 6.50 -26.75 16.23
CA ALA A 294 5.86 -26.70 14.93
C ALA A 294 5.27 -28.07 14.52
N PHE A 295 5.99 -29.17 14.76
CA PHE A 295 5.49 -30.52 14.48
C PHE A 295 4.30 -30.89 15.37
N ARG A 296 4.35 -30.61 16.68
CA ARG A 296 3.21 -30.81 17.58
C ARG A 296 2.01 -29.95 17.18
N SER A 297 2.23 -28.73 16.71
CA SER A 297 1.16 -27.87 16.17
C SER A 297 0.53 -28.47 14.90
N LYS A 298 1.34 -28.99 13.97
CA LYS A 298 0.84 -29.73 12.80
C LYS A 298 0.03 -30.97 13.23
N MET A 299 0.53 -31.73 14.20
CA MET A 299 -0.17 -32.89 14.75
C MET A 299 -1.52 -32.54 15.34
N ARG A 300 -1.61 -31.49 16.17
CA ARG A 300 -2.88 -31.02 16.76
C ARG A 300 -3.93 -30.71 15.69
N ARG A 301 -3.53 -30.10 14.57
CA ARG A 301 -4.42 -29.73 13.45
C ARG A 301 -4.76 -30.88 12.50
N ALA A 302 -3.92 -31.91 12.41
CA ALA A 302 -4.12 -33.01 11.47
C ALA A 302 -5.40 -33.81 11.79
N LYS A 303 -6.15 -34.22 10.76
CA LYS A 303 -7.29 -35.14 10.95
C LYS A 303 -6.80 -36.57 11.23
N ASP A 304 -5.83 -37.02 10.43
CA ASP A 304 -5.15 -38.30 10.60
C ASP A 304 -3.78 -38.06 11.23
N LYS A 305 -3.63 -38.47 12.49
CA LYS A 305 -2.42 -38.24 13.28
C LYS A 305 -1.26 -39.13 12.82
N GLU A 306 -1.52 -40.39 12.46
CA GLU A 306 -0.47 -41.32 12.05
C GLU A 306 0.07 -40.95 10.67
N ALA A 307 -0.81 -40.58 9.73
CA ALA A 307 -0.37 -40.09 8.42
C ALA A 307 0.48 -38.81 8.56
N ALA A 308 0.06 -37.86 9.41
CA ALA A 308 0.82 -36.63 9.65
C ALA A 308 2.17 -36.91 10.31
N ALA A 309 2.23 -37.83 11.27
CA ALA A 309 3.49 -38.23 11.91
C ALA A 309 4.45 -38.87 10.90
N ALA A 310 3.96 -39.82 10.10
CA ALA A 310 4.75 -40.48 9.05
C ALA A 310 5.26 -39.46 8.01
N GLU A 311 4.43 -38.49 7.62
CA GLU A 311 4.81 -37.42 6.71
C GLU A 311 5.94 -36.56 7.31
N ILE A 312 5.80 -36.08 8.55
CA ILE A 312 6.81 -35.24 9.22
C ILE A 312 8.14 -35.99 9.34
N MET A 313 8.10 -37.24 9.82
CA MET A 313 9.30 -38.07 10.00
C MET A 313 10.01 -38.30 8.66
N LYS A 314 9.26 -38.64 7.61
CA LYS A 314 9.83 -38.88 6.28
C LYS A 314 10.36 -37.60 5.64
N ALA A 315 9.63 -36.50 5.78
CA ALA A 315 9.98 -35.24 5.15
C ALA A 315 11.32 -34.77 5.70
N TRP A 316 11.45 -34.63 7.03
CA TRP A 316 12.61 -33.98 7.66
C TRP A 316 13.59 -34.93 8.35
N ASP A 317 13.43 -36.24 8.16
CA ASP A 317 14.28 -37.30 8.74
C ASP A 317 14.44 -37.18 10.27
N VAL A 318 13.32 -36.94 10.97
CA VAL A 318 13.29 -36.75 12.43
C VAL A 318 12.68 -37.96 13.14
N PRO A 319 13.12 -38.29 14.37
CA PRO A 319 12.55 -39.40 15.13
C PRO A 319 11.15 -39.07 15.65
N ARG A 320 10.34 -40.12 15.89
CA ARG A 320 8.96 -39.98 16.41
C ARG A 320 8.89 -39.20 17.74
N SER A 321 9.93 -39.29 18.57
CA SER A 321 10.03 -38.59 19.86
C SER A 321 10.00 -37.05 19.75
N TRP A 322 10.25 -36.48 18.57
CA TRP A 322 10.10 -35.02 18.34
C TRP A 322 8.64 -34.58 18.17
N ILE A 323 7.75 -35.54 17.95
CA ILE A 323 6.34 -35.34 17.60
C ILE A 323 5.42 -35.77 18.76
N GLU A 324 5.92 -36.63 19.65
CA GLU A 324 5.23 -37.10 20.86
C GLU A 324 4.90 -35.96 21.84
N GLY A 325 3.90 -36.19 22.71
CA GLY A 325 3.41 -35.21 23.68
C GLY A 325 2.65 -34.04 23.04
N TRP A 326 2.15 -34.18 21.81
CA TRP A 326 1.34 -33.14 21.15
C TRP A 326 -0.01 -32.91 21.82
N ASP A 327 -0.54 -33.91 22.52
CA ASP A 327 -1.78 -33.93 23.29
C ASP A 327 -1.55 -33.79 24.81
N ASP A 328 -0.30 -33.76 25.26
CA ASP A 328 0.04 -33.49 26.66
C ASP A 328 -0.42 -32.06 27.02
N PRO A 329 -1.23 -31.87 28.07
CA PRO A 329 -1.74 -30.55 28.45
C PRO A 329 -0.65 -29.54 28.83
N ALA A 330 0.42 -29.96 29.49
CA ALA A 330 1.51 -29.08 29.90
C ALA A 330 2.35 -28.65 28.69
N VAL A 331 2.63 -29.57 27.77
CA VAL A 331 3.33 -29.25 26.51
C VAL A 331 2.46 -28.36 25.62
N THR A 332 1.17 -28.65 25.53
CA THR A 332 0.22 -27.81 24.79
C THR A 332 0.18 -26.40 25.36
N ARG A 333 0.08 -26.25 26.68
CA ARG A 333 0.13 -24.94 27.33
C ARG A 333 1.45 -24.21 27.05
N LYS A 334 2.60 -24.91 27.14
CA LYS A 334 3.92 -24.35 26.82
C LYS A 334 3.99 -23.85 25.38
N ASP A 335 3.54 -24.65 24.41
CA ASP A 335 3.52 -24.29 23.00
C ASP A 335 2.58 -23.11 22.73
N SER A 336 1.41 -23.08 23.36
CA SER A 336 0.45 -21.98 23.25
C SER A 336 1.00 -20.66 23.81
N LEU A 337 1.64 -20.69 24.98
CA LEU A 337 2.30 -19.50 25.55
C LEU A 337 3.44 -19.01 24.65
N ARG A 338 4.20 -19.94 24.06
CA ARG A 338 5.25 -19.61 23.08
C ARG A 338 4.67 -18.91 21.86
N ALA A 339 3.59 -19.45 21.29
CA ALA A 339 2.93 -18.88 20.11
C ALA A 339 2.33 -17.49 20.40
N ALA A 340 1.66 -17.33 21.54
CA ALA A 340 1.07 -16.06 21.95
C ALA A 340 2.11 -14.94 22.18
N ALA A 341 3.38 -15.28 22.43
CA ALA A 341 4.42 -14.29 22.67
C ALA A 341 5.07 -13.74 21.39
N VAL A 342 4.74 -14.27 20.20
CA VAL A 342 5.39 -13.91 18.93
C VAL A 342 4.80 -12.63 18.33
N ASP A 343 3.48 -12.48 18.40
CA ASP A 343 2.70 -11.47 17.67
C ASP A 343 1.88 -10.59 18.62
N ILE A 344 1.48 -9.41 18.15
CA ILE A 344 0.55 -8.54 18.89
C ILE A 344 -0.86 -8.88 18.45
N THR A 345 -1.73 -9.23 19.39
CA THR A 345 -3.14 -9.56 19.12
C THR A 345 -4.08 -8.54 19.78
N LEU A 346 -5.36 -8.50 19.38
CA LEU A 346 -6.34 -7.63 20.05
C LEU A 346 -6.37 -7.79 21.59
N PRO A 347 -6.32 -9.01 22.16
CA PRO A 347 -6.17 -9.18 23.61
C PRO A 347 -4.94 -8.50 24.23
N ASP A 348 -3.82 -8.42 23.51
CA ASP A 348 -2.64 -7.70 24.02
C ASP A 348 -2.85 -6.18 24.02
N LEU A 349 -3.75 -5.67 23.17
CA LEU A 349 -4.10 -4.26 23.08
C LEU A 349 -5.22 -3.85 24.04
N GLU A 350 -5.81 -4.79 24.79
CA GLU A 350 -6.78 -4.49 25.85
C GLU A 350 -6.09 -3.80 27.03
N GLY A 351 -6.50 -2.56 27.34
CA GLY A 351 -5.89 -1.76 28.41
C GLY A 351 -4.47 -1.31 28.12
N TYR A 352 -3.97 -1.50 26.90
CA TYR A 352 -2.67 -1.01 26.47
C TYR A 352 -2.73 0.49 26.14
N GLU A 353 -1.73 1.23 26.61
CA GLU A 353 -1.68 2.70 26.51
C GLU A 353 -0.50 3.15 25.61
N PRO A 354 -0.62 3.02 24.28
CA PRO A 354 0.40 3.55 23.37
C PRO A 354 0.40 5.08 23.41
N GLN A 355 1.57 5.70 23.26
CA GLN A 355 1.73 7.16 23.40
C GLN A 355 2.25 7.88 22.15
N ALA A 356 2.68 7.12 21.13
CA ALA A 356 3.09 7.67 19.83
C ALA A 356 1.99 8.55 19.22
N LYS A 357 2.26 9.82 18.89
CA LYS A 357 1.21 10.74 18.42
C LYS A 357 0.64 10.33 17.06
N VAL A 358 1.50 9.90 16.13
CA VAL A 358 1.11 9.38 14.82
C VAL A 358 1.71 8.00 14.61
N ILE A 359 0.87 7.01 14.26
CA ILE A 359 1.31 5.64 13.97
C ILE A 359 0.94 5.29 12.52
N LEU A 360 1.92 4.84 11.73
CA LEU A 360 1.68 4.22 10.43
C LEU A 360 1.76 2.71 10.56
N LEU A 361 0.63 2.04 10.38
CA LEU A 361 0.54 0.59 10.29
C LEU A 361 0.71 0.16 8.84
N ASP A 362 1.95 -0.18 8.49
CA ASP A 362 2.30 -0.81 7.22
C ASP A 362 1.99 -2.31 7.27
N ALA A 363 0.70 -2.64 7.33
CA ALA A 363 0.20 -4.00 7.48
C ALA A 363 -1.18 -4.22 6.86
N CYS A 364 -1.40 -5.40 6.28
CA CYS A 364 -2.71 -5.81 5.76
C CYS A 364 -3.79 -5.79 6.87
N PHE A 365 -5.02 -5.40 6.54
CA PHE A 365 -6.22 -5.53 7.38
C PHE A 365 -6.23 -4.88 8.77
N ASN A 366 -5.14 -4.28 9.26
CA ASN A 366 -5.13 -3.63 10.58
C ASN A 366 -6.09 -2.44 10.68
N GLY A 367 -6.50 -1.87 9.54
CA GLY A 367 -7.55 -0.85 9.43
C GLY A 367 -8.86 -1.41 8.87
N ALA A 368 -9.18 -2.70 9.06
CA ALA A 368 -10.41 -3.32 8.54
C ALA A 368 -11.67 -2.89 9.32
N PHE A 369 -12.01 -1.60 9.23
CA PHE A 369 -13.07 -0.94 9.99
C PHE A 369 -14.50 -1.41 9.69
N LEU A 370 -14.68 -2.38 8.79
CA LEU A 370 -15.94 -3.08 8.62
C LEU A 370 -16.24 -4.02 9.80
N HIS A 371 -15.21 -4.43 10.54
CA HIS A 371 -15.34 -5.30 11.70
C HIS A 371 -15.73 -4.52 12.98
N PRO A 372 -16.37 -5.18 13.96
CA PRO A 372 -16.69 -4.61 15.26
C PRO A 372 -15.44 -4.16 16.03
N ASP A 373 -14.34 -4.91 15.91
CA ASP A 373 -13.04 -4.63 16.50
C ASP A 373 -11.93 -4.86 15.46
N TYR A 374 -10.83 -4.11 15.59
CA TYR A 374 -9.70 -4.12 14.68
C TYR A 374 -8.49 -3.37 15.28
N VAL A 375 -7.28 -3.77 14.86
CA VAL A 375 -6.02 -3.28 15.46
C VAL A 375 -5.94 -1.75 15.55
N ALA A 376 -6.22 -1.03 14.45
CA ALA A 376 -6.11 0.43 14.43
C ALA A 376 -7.06 1.12 15.43
N ALA A 377 -8.25 0.55 15.70
CA ALA A 377 -9.15 1.11 16.70
C ALA A 377 -8.57 1.02 18.11
N ARG A 378 -7.91 -0.09 18.45
CA ARG A 378 -7.30 -0.28 19.78
C ARG A 378 -6.10 0.65 20.00
N TYR A 379 -5.30 0.91 18.97
CA TYR A 379 -4.24 1.93 19.08
C TYR A 379 -4.80 3.34 19.25
N ALA A 380 -5.78 3.72 18.41
CA ALA A 380 -6.26 5.10 18.36
C ALA A 380 -7.18 5.46 19.52
N PHE A 381 -8.11 4.59 19.93
CA PHE A 381 -9.26 5.00 20.74
C PHE A 381 -9.30 4.43 22.15
N SER A 382 -8.41 3.50 22.50
CA SER A 382 -8.37 2.97 23.86
C SER A 382 -8.16 4.07 24.90
N PRO A 383 -8.76 3.96 26.09
CA PRO A 383 -8.48 4.84 27.22
C PRO A 383 -6.98 4.86 27.53
N GLY A 384 -6.44 6.00 27.95
CA GLY A 384 -5.01 6.16 28.24
C GLY A 384 -4.10 6.29 27.00
N SER A 385 -4.56 5.88 25.82
CA SER A 385 -3.82 6.09 24.56
C SER A 385 -3.53 7.57 24.32
N GLY A 386 -2.28 7.90 24.03
CA GLY A 386 -1.81 9.21 23.57
C GLY A 386 -1.87 9.39 22.04
N VAL A 387 -2.30 8.36 21.30
CA VAL A 387 -2.31 8.37 19.83
C VAL A 387 -3.38 9.32 19.30
N MET A 388 -2.98 10.22 18.40
CA MET A 388 -3.85 11.20 17.73
C MET A 388 -4.32 10.70 16.37
N LEU A 389 -3.47 9.94 15.68
CA LEU A 389 -3.78 9.42 14.34
C LEU A 389 -3.11 8.07 14.09
N VAL A 390 -3.87 7.15 13.52
CA VAL A 390 -3.35 5.91 12.95
C VAL A 390 -3.64 5.89 11.45
N SER A 391 -2.63 5.65 10.61
CA SER A 391 -2.83 5.27 9.21
C SER A 391 -2.79 3.76 9.08
N ALA A 392 -3.83 3.14 8.53
CA ALA A 392 -3.92 1.69 8.40
C ALA A 392 -4.79 1.28 7.19
N ASN A 393 -4.79 0.00 6.85
CA ASN A 393 -5.35 -0.48 5.58
C ASN A 393 -6.55 -1.40 5.79
N SER A 394 -7.59 -1.23 4.96
CA SER A 394 -8.83 -2.00 5.06
C SER A 394 -8.71 -3.42 4.49
N VAL A 395 -7.76 -3.65 3.58
CA VAL A 395 -7.47 -4.95 2.95
C VAL A 395 -5.96 -5.18 2.82
N ASN A 396 -5.56 -6.21 2.06
CA ASN A 396 -4.16 -6.51 1.76
C ASN A 396 -3.48 -5.36 1.03
N ILE A 397 -2.22 -5.13 1.41
CA ILE A 397 -1.30 -4.20 0.75
C ILE A 397 -0.04 -4.93 0.26
N ILE A 398 0.66 -4.32 -0.70
CA ILE A 398 2.02 -4.76 -1.05
C ILE A 398 3.02 -4.21 -0.03
N GLN A 399 4.16 -4.87 0.13
CA GLN A 399 5.20 -4.42 1.07
C GLN A 399 6.10 -3.33 0.47
N ASP A 400 6.31 -3.31 -0.85
CA ASP A 400 7.19 -2.34 -1.52
C ASP A 400 6.44 -1.08 -1.96
N HIS A 401 5.96 -0.32 -0.99
CA HIS A 401 5.31 0.95 -1.23
C HIS A 401 5.83 2.02 -0.27
N TRP A 402 5.77 3.27 -0.71
CA TRP A 402 6.34 4.40 0.00
C TRP A 402 5.31 5.07 0.92
N LYS A 403 4.96 4.38 2.01
CA LYS A 403 3.90 4.79 2.96
C LYS A 403 4.08 6.15 3.62
N ASN A 404 5.31 6.60 3.74
CA ASN A 404 5.68 7.88 4.35
C ASN A 404 5.99 8.95 3.29
N GLU A 405 5.52 8.79 2.05
CA GLU A 405 5.61 9.83 1.02
C GLU A 405 5.20 11.20 1.58
N LEU A 406 6.07 12.20 1.41
CA LEU A 406 5.87 13.57 1.88
C LEU A 406 5.65 13.75 3.40
N ALA A 407 5.96 12.75 4.24
CA ALA A 407 5.76 12.84 5.70
C ALA A 407 6.51 14.01 6.35
N GLY A 408 7.61 14.47 5.76
CA GLY A 408 8.34 15.66 6.18
C GLY A 408 7.47 16.91 6.27
N LEU A 409 6.38 16.99 5.49
CA LEU A 409 5.41 18.09 5.54
C LEU A 409 4.74 18.23 6.91
N LEU A 410 4.65 17.16 7.73
CA LEU A 410 4.14 17.22 9.09
C LEU A 410 4.92 18.21 9.96
N THR A 411 6.23 18.34 9.73
CA THR A 411 7.10 19.30 10.45
C THR A 411 6.79 20.76 10.10
N THR A 412 6.04 21.02 9.03
CA THR A 412 5.72 22.39 8.59
C THR A 412 4.52 22.99 9.34
N GLY A 413 3.89 22.21 10.23
CA GLY A 413 2.60 22.53 10.85
C GLY A 413 1.41 22.21 9.94
N LEU A 414 1.63 21.44 8.86
CA LEU A 414 0.55 20.87 8.06
C LEU A 414 -0.18 19.82 8.92
N CYS A 415 -1.51 19.80 8.88
CA CYS A 415 -2.25 18.76 9.57
C CYS A 415 -2.12 17.42 8.85
N ALA A 416 -2.19 16.34 9.62
CA ALA A 416 -1.89 15.01 9.13
C ALA A 416 -2.82 14.52 8.00
N GLY A 417 -4.09 14.94 7.99
CA GLY A 417 -5.02 14.68 6.87
C GLY A 417 -4.58 15.35 5.57
N SER A 418 -4.09 16.59 5.64
CA SER A 418 -3.60 17.33 4.47
C SER A 418 -2.27 16.80 3.93
N TRP A 419 -1.47 16.15 4.77
CA TRP A 419 -0.35 15.32 4.33
C TRP A 419 -0.85 14.03 3.67
N ALA A 420 -1.74 13.31 4.35
CA ALA A 420 -2.24 12.01 3.94
C ALA A 420 -2.86 11.98 2.53
N ARG A 421 -3.70 12.97 2.20
CA ARG A 421 -4.39 13.00 0.90
C ARG A 421 -3.47 12.91 -0.34
N ASN A 422 -2.17 13.16 -0.20
CA ASN A 422 -1.22 13.15 -1.32
C ASN A 422 -0.70 11.74 -1.66
N TYR A 423 -0.84 10.75 -0.78
CA TYR A 423 -0.28 9.39 -0.99
C TYR A 423 -1.30 8.26 -0.82
N MET A 424 -2.57 8.60 -0.56
CA MET A 424 -3.61 7.62 -0.27
C MET A 424 -3.90 6.68 -1.46
N THR A 425 -4.05 5.39 -1.16
CA THR A 425 -4.57 4.39 -2.10
C THR A 425 -6.03 4.05 -1.78
N LEU A 426 -6.65 3.14 -2.56
CA LEU A 426 -8.04 2.73 -2.34
C LEU A 426 -8.28 2.11 -0.96
N GLU A 427 -7.30 1.35 -0.46
CA GLU A 427 -7.36 0.63 0.82
C GLU A 427 -6.76 1.38 2.00
N SER A 428 -6.18 2.56 1.80
CA SER A 428 -5.50 3.33 2.85
C SER A 428 -6.47 4.26 3.59
N HIS A 429 -6.44 4.25 4.92
CA HIS A 429 -7.37 5.02 5.75
C HIS A 429 -6.70 5.68 6.94
N LEU A 430 -7.34 6.72 7.46
CA LEU A 430 -6.96 7.38 8.70
C LEU A 430 -7.98 7.11 9.80
N PHE A 431 -7.49 6.87 11.01
CA PHE A 431 -8.27 6.69 12.22
C PHE A 431 -7.82 7.69 13.28
N GLY A 432 -8.73 8.54 13.76
CA GLY A 432 -8.43 9.59 14.74
C GLY A 432 -8.66 11.01 14.22
N ASP A 433 -7.76 11.94 14.59
CA ASP A 433 -7.85 13.36 14.28
C ASP A 433 -6.98 13.73 13.05
N PRO A 434 -7.58 13.88 11.86
CA PRO A 434 -6.84 14.28 10.66
C PRO A 434 -6.47 15.78 10.66
N THR A 435 -7.01 16.55 11.59
CA THR A 435 -6.66 17.96 11.81
C THR A 435 -5.53 18.13 12.84
N TYR A 436 -5.03 17.05 13.45
CA TYR A 436 -3.84 17.09 14.29
C TYR A 436 -2.64 17.61 13.49
N SER A 437 -1.87 18.52 14.09
CA SER A 437 -0.68 19.11 13.49
C SER A 437 0.40 19.25 14.54
N PHE A 438 1.61 18.83 14.20
CA PHE A 438 2.79 19.13 15.00
C PHE A 438 3.09 20.63 14.98
N LYS A 439 3.86 21.07 15.98
CA LYS A 439 4.43 22.40 16.03
C LYS A 439 5.33 22.60 14.82
N LYS A 440 5.10 23.70 14.10
CA LYS A 440 5.93 24.08 12.95
C LYS A 440 7.41 24.21 13.35
N SER A 441 8.24 23.40 12.70
CA SER A 441 9.69 23.49 12.75
C SER A 441 10.19 24.75 12.03
N PRO A 442 11.24 25.42 12.55
CA PRO A 442 11.90 26.50 11.84
C PRO A 442 12.78 26.01 10.68
N THR A 443 13.12 24.71 10.65
CA THR A 443 13.94 24.11 9.60
C THR A 443 13.05 23.67 8.44
N ALA A 444 13.43 24.01 7.21
CA ALA A 444 12.72 23.55 6.03
C ALA A 444 13.03 22.07 5.76
N THR A 445 11.98 21.27 5.59
CA THR A 445 12.07 19.88 5.12
C THR A 445 12.37 19.82 3.60
N PRO A 446 13.13 18.84 3.12
CA PRO A 446 13.25 18.53 1.69
C PRO A 446 11.90 18.25 1.04
N ASP A 447 10.90 17.78 1.79
CA ASP A 447 9.58 17.43 1.27
C ASP A 447 8.80 18.65 0.75
N LEU A 448 9.22 19.88 1.10
CA LEU A 448 8.69 21.10 0.46
C LEU A 448 9.12 21.23 -1.01
N GLN A 449 10.28 20.68 -1.37
CA GLN A 449 10.71 20.57 -2.77
C GLN A 449 10.03 19.37 -3.43
N ALA A 450 9.94 18.23 -2.74
CA ALA A 450 9.23 17.05 -3.23
C ALA A 450 7.77 17.39 -3.56
N LEU A 451 7.06 18.11 -2.70
CA LEU A 451 5.69 18.55 -2.97
C LEU A 451 5.55 19.39 -4.26
N LYS A 452 6.57 20.16 -4.65
CA LYS A 452 6.53 20.90 -5.94
C LYS A 452 6.65 19.96 -7.14
N ILE A 453 7.42 18.87 -6.99
CA ILE A 453 7.51 17.82 -8.00
C ILE A 453 6.16 17.10 -8.06
N HIS A 454 5.64 16.67 -6.90
CA HIS A 454 4.34 16.03 -6.76
C HIS A 454 3.21 16.82 -7.44
N ASP A 455 3.16 18.14 -7.21
CA ASP A 455 2.21 19.11 -7.79
C ASP A 455 2.39 19.32 -9.32
N GLY A 456 3.37 18.68 -9.96
CA GLY A 456 3.66 18.84 -11.39
C GLY A 456 4.23 20.19 -11.79
N ARG A 457 5.01 20.83 -10.91
CA ARG A 457 5.66 22.12 -11.22
C ARG A 457 6.94 22.00 -12.06
N TYR A 458 7.37 20.77 -12.34
CA TYR A 458 8.53 20.47 -13.16
C TYR A 458 8.12 19.48 -14.26
N SER A 459 8.76 19.57 -15.43
CA SER A 459 8.56 18.56 -16.47
C SER A 459 9.27 17.24 -16.10
N PRO A 460 8.86 16.10 -16.67
CA PRO A 460 9.55 14.83 -16.45
C PRO A 460 11.06 14.86 -16.76
N GLU A 461 11.49 15.59 -17.78
CA GLU A 461 12.91 15.75 -18.11
C GLU A 461 13.65 16.51 -17.01
N LYS A 462 13.02 17.55 -16.44
CA LYS A 462 13.60 18.27 -15.32
C LYS A 462 13.65 17.40 -14.06
N CYS A 463 12.64 16.56 -13.84
CA CYS A 463 12.65 15.58 -12.76
C CYS A 463 13.77 14.55 -12.95
N LEU A 464 14.09 14.17 -14.19
CA LEU A 464 15.23 13.29 -14.46
C LEU A 464 16.57 13.93 -14.07
N ASP A 465 16.75 15.24 -14.29
CA ASP A 465 17.93 15.95 -13.78
C ASP A 465 17.98 15.98 -12.25
N ILE A 466 16.81 16.16 -11.61
CA ILE A 466 16.69 16.16 -10.14
C ILE A 466 17.05 14.79 -9.58
N LEU A 467 16.52 13.71 -10.17
CA LEU A 467 16.86 12.33 -9.84
C LEU A 467 18.37 12.07 -9.98
N LYS A 468 19.06 12.66 -10.96
CA LYS A 468 20.49 12.43 -11.16
C LYS A 468 21.41 13.22 -10.24
N GLY A 469 20.94 14.32 -9.64
CA GLY A 469 21.83 15.30 -9.02
C GLY A 469 21.38 15.92 -7.69
N ASN A 470 20.15 15.68 -7.23
CA ASN A 470 19.69 16.26 -5.97
C ASN A 470 20.31 15.54 -4.76
N PRO A 471 20.85 16.25 -3.77
CA PRO A 471 21.44 15.62 -2.60
C PRO A 471 20.43 14.88 -1.72
N SER A 472 19.15 15.28 -1.73
CA SER A 472 18.09 14.69 -0.91
C SER A 472 17.57 13.38 -1.52
N MET A 473 17.65 12.29 -0.76
CA MET A 473 17.13 10.99 -1.13
C MET A 473 15.60 11.03 -1.35
N ASN A 474 14.88 11.76 -0.50
CA ASN A 474 13.42 11.89 -0.60
C ASN A 474 13.00 12.69 -1.85
N VAL A 475 13.72 13.76 -2.19
CA VAL A 475 13.43 14.56 -3.39
C VAL A 475 13.74 13.78 -4.67
N ARG A 476 14.80 12.96 -4.68
CA ARG A 476 15.10 12.07 -5.81
C ARG A 476 14.02 10.99 -5.96
N LEU A 477 13.56 10.39 -4.86
CA LEU A 477 12.49 9.39 -4.90
C LEU A 477 11.18 9.96 -5.45
N GLU A 478 10.79 11.15 -5.00
CA GLU A 478 9.62 11.86 -5.56
C GLU A 478 9.80 12.15 -7.05
N ALA A 479 10.99 12.59 -7.48
CA ALA A 479 11.28 12.83 -8.89
C ALA A 479 11.14 11.54 -9.72
N PHE A 480 11.62 10.41 -9.18
CA PHE A 480 11.46 9.11 -9.83
C PHE A 480 9.98 8.74 -9.98
N TYR A 481 9.19 8.79 -8.90
CA TYR A 481 7.76 8.46 -8.95
C TYR A 481 6.98 9.39 -9.88
N TYR A 482 7.26 10.70 -9.84
CA TYR A 482 6.64 11.66 -10.74
C TYR A 482 6.90 11.33 -12.22
N ILE A 483 8.13 10.94 -12.58
CA ILE A 483 8.44 10.50 -13.96
C ILE A 483 7.62 9.26 -14.30
N MET A 484 7.57 8.26 -13.42
CA MET A 484 6.79 7.04 -13.68
C MET A 484 5.30 7.34 -13.85
N ARG A 485 4.79 8.35 -13.13
CA ARG A 485 3.39 8.76 -13.13
C ARG A 485 2.99 9.60 -14.34
N GLU A 486 3.85 10.51 -14.79
CA GLU A 486 3.51 11.56 -15.77
C GLU A 486 4.26 11.49 -17.10
N ALA A 487 5.36 10.73 -17.21
CA ALA A 487 6.17 10.73 -18.44
C ALA A 487 5.52 9.92 -19.58
N ASP A 488 5.39 10.56 -20.73
CA ASP A 488 4.96 9.92 -21.99
C ASP A 488 6.12 9.47 -22.89
N ASP A 489 7.32 10.01 -22.67
CA ASP A 489 8.52 9.68 -23.42
C ASP A 489 9.25 8.50 -22.75
N MET A 490 9.27 7.36 -23.44
CA MET A 490 9.91 6.14 -22.96
C MET A 490 11.42 6.29 -22.77
N SER A 491 12.07 7.24 -23.46
CA SER A 491 13.49 7.53 -23.22
C SER A 491 13.73 8.18 -21.85
N VAL A 492 12.81 9.03 -21.39
CA VAL A 492 12.84 9.64 -20.06
C VAL A 492 12.55 8.57 -19.00
N VAL A 493 11.54 7.72 -19.23
CA VAL A 493 11.20 6.59 -18.34
C VAL A 493 12.40 5.64 -18.19
N ASN A 494 12.96 5.18 -19.31
CA ASN A 494 14.13 4.30 -19.30
C ASN A 494 15.34 4.98 -18.64
N GLY A 495 15.55 6.27 -18.92
CA GLY A 495 16.61 7.06 -18.30
C GLY A 495 16.46 7.17 -16.79
N ALA A 496 15.23 7.27 -16.28
CA ALA A 496 14.93 7.29 -14.86
C ALA A 496 15.09 5.92 -14.21
N ILE A 497 14.70 4.83 -14.89
CA ILE A 497 14.97 3.46 -14.42
C ILE A 497 16.49 3.23 -14.31
N CYS A 498 17.28 3.57 -15.33
CA CYS A 498 18.74 3.45 -15.25
C CYS A 498 19.32 4.28 -14.10
N ALA A 499 18.96 5.57 -14.03
CA ALA A 499 19.45 6.45 -12.97
C ALA A 499 19.03 5.98 -11.56
N GLY A 500 17.83 5.41 -11.46
CA GLY A 500 17.31 4.86 -10.21
C GLY A 500 18.02 3.58 -9.78
N LEU A 501 18.35 2.68 -10.71
CA LEU A 501 19.16 1.49 -10.42
C LEU A 501 20.57 1.86 -9.94
N ASP A 502 21.15 2.93 -10.48
CA ASP A 502 22.45 3.48 -10.06
C ASP A 502 22.38 4.34 -8.77
N ASP A 503 21.20 4.58 -8.20
CA ASP A 503 21.05 5.49 -7.06
C ASP A 503 21.65 4.92 -5.76
N SER A 504 22.23 5.78 -4.94
CA SER A 504 22.73 5.42 -3.60
C SER A 504 21.63 4.97 -2.62
N TYR A 505 20.40 5.44 -2.77
CA TYR A 505 19.28 5.12 -1.87
C TYR A 505 18.60 3.81 -2.29
N GLU A 506 18.61 2.81 -1.40
CA GLU A 506 18.08 1.47 -1.69
C GLU A 506 16.62 1.48 -2.15
N MET A 507 15.76 2.33 -1.58
CA MET A 507 14.36 2.43 -1.99
C MET A 507 14.22 2.86 -3.46
N ILE A 508 15.04 3.81 -3.93
CA ILE A 508 15.01 4.23 -5.35
C ILE A 508 15.45 3.08 -6.25
N ARG A 509 16.53 2.36 -5.91
CA ARG A 509 16.97 1.18 -6.67
C ARG A 509 15.88 0.12 -6.73
N ARG A 510 15.22 -0.14 -5.59
CA ARG A 510 14.13 -1.11 -5.49
C ARG A 510 12.94 -0.72 -6.36
N MET A 511 12.53 0.55 -6.32
CA MET A 511 11.45 1.03 -7.16
C MET A 511 11.84 0.98 -8.65
N ALA A 512 13.07 1.38 -9.00
CA ALA A 512 13.57 1.28 -10.36
C ALA A 512 13.57 -0.17 -10.88
N ALA A 513 14.01 -1.14 -10.08
CA ALA A 513 13.95 -2.55 -10.44
C ALA A 513 12.50 -3.06 -10.61
N ARG A 514 11.57 -2.60 -9.77
CA ARG A 514 10.14 -2.95 -9.88
C ARG A 514 9.48 -2.35 -11.13
N TYR A 515 9.82 -1.13 -11.52
CA TYR A 515 9.34 -0.56 -12.78
C TYR A 515 10.02 -1.21 -13.99
N ALA A 516 11.29 -1.63 -13.87
CA ALA A 516 11.96 -2.42 -14.91
C ALA A 516 11.25 -3.77 -15.15
N GLU A 517 10.72 -4.39 -14.09
CA GLU A 517 9.98 -5.66 -14.12
C GLU A 517 8.76 -5.64 -15.05
N VAL A 518 8.09 -4.49 -15.19
CA VAL A 518 6.87 -4.34 -16.00
C VAL A 518 7.08 -3.50 -17.27
N ASN A 519 8.32 -3.06 -17.55
CA ASN A 519 8.63 -2.19 -18.67
C ASN A 519 8.91 -2.98 -19.96
N GLY A 520 9.85 -3.93 -19.92
CA GLY A 520 10.22 -4.78 -21.06
C GLY A 520 10.99 -4.08 -22.20
N SER A 521 11.46 -2.84 -22.05
CA SER A 521 12.29 -2.20 -23.08
C SER A 521 13.61 -2.95 -23.27
N PRO A 522 14.00 -3.31 -24.51
CA PRO A 522 15.30 -3.94 -24.78
C PRO A 522 16.51 -3.11 -24.34
N ALA A 523 16.35 -1.78 -24.26
CA ALA A 523 17.40 -0.87 -23.83
C ALA A 523 17.80 -1.06 -22.35
N LEU A 524 16.93 -1.67 -21.54
CA LEU A 524 17.18 -1.88 -20.11
C LEU A 524 17.88 -3.22 -19.81
N LEU A 525 17.84 -4.19 -20.71
CA LEU A 525 18.40 -5.53 -20.45
C LEU A 525 19.88 -5.49 -20.02
N PRO A 526 20.79 -4.72 -20.66
CA PRO A 526 22.19 -4.68 -20.24
C PRO A 526 22.38 -4.16 -18.81
N VAL A 527 21.64 -3.11 -18.41
CA VAL A 527 21.76 -2.53 -17.06
C VAL A 527 21.12 -3.45 -16.02
N ILE A 528 19.95 -4.06 -16.31
CA ILE A 528 19.31 -5.04 -15.41
C ILE A 528 20.25 -6.22 -15.14
N ALA A 529 20.88 -6.78 -16.18
CA ALA A 529 21.82 -7.89 -16.04
C ALA A 529 23.05 -7.50 -15.22
N ALA A 530 23.60 -6.30 -15.43
CA ALA A 530 24.73 -5.79 -14.66
C ALA A 530 24.41 -5.65 -13.17
N HIS A 531 23.28 -5.01 -12.81
CA HIS A 531 22.86 -4.87 -11.41
C HIS A 531 22.53 -6.22 -10.75
N TYR A 532 21.92 -7.16 -11.50
CA TYR A 532 21.62 -8.47 -10.93
C TYR A 532 22.90 -9.23 -10.50
N LEU A 533 23.98 -9.06 -11.26
CA LEU A 533 25.29 -9.65 -10.96
C LEU A 533 26.20 -8.77 -10.09
N ASP A 534 25.75 -7.58 -9.67
CA ASP A 534 26.50 -6.78 -8.71
C ASP A 534 26.44 -7.44 -7.33
N PRO A 535 27.59 -7.87 -6.76
CA PRO A 535 27.61 -8.47 -5.43
C PRO A 535 27.22 -7.50 -4.30
N GLN A 536 27.19 -6.19 -4.55
CA GLN A 536 26.77 -5.17 -3.58
C GLN A 536 25.28 -4.88 -3.62
N GLU A 537 24.54 -5.46 -4.58
CA GLU A 537 23.12 -5.17 -4.73
C GLU A 537 22.29 -5.82 -3.61
N SER A 538 21.30 -5.06 -3.13
CA SER A 538 20.37 -5.46 -2.08
C SER A 538 19.62 -6.74 -2.47
N ALA A 539 19.34 -7.60 -1.49
CA ALA A 539 18.55 -8.81 -1.72
C ALA A 539 17.15 -8.49 -2.29
N ARG A 540 16.54 -7.38 -1.85
CA ARG A 540 15.22 -6.96 -2.32
C ARG A 540 15.26 -6.38 -3.74
N VAL A 541 16.30 -5.63 -4.07
CA VAL A 541 16.49 -5.14 -5.45
C VAL A 541 16.73 -6.32 -6.41
N ARG A 542 17.61 -7.28 -6.04
CA ARG A 542 17.85 -8.49 -6.84
C ARG A 542 16.61 -9.36 -7.03
N TYR A 543 15.69 -9.38 -6.06
CA TYR A 543 14.39 -10.07 -6.18
C TYR A 543 13.55 -9.52 -7.33
N HIS A 544 13.51 -8.20 -7.51
CA HIS A 544 12.82 -7.60 -8.66
C HIS A 544 13.62 -7.76 -9.96
N LEU A 545 14.95 -7.59 -9.92
CA LEU A 545 15.79 -7.72 -11.10
C LEU A 545 15.72 -9.12 -11.74
N ILE A 546 15.66 -10.19 -10.94
CA ILE A 546 15.50 -11.54 -11.51
C ILE A 546 14.15 -11.73 -12.19
N SER A 547 13.10 -11.08 -11.68
CA SER A 547 11.78 -11.07 -12.33
C SER A 547 11.82 -10.25 -13.62
N ALA A 548 12.50 -9.10 -13.60
CA ALA A 548 12.69 -8.25 -14.79
C ALA A 548 13.47 -8.95 -15.91
N LEU A 549 14.49 -9.76 -15.58
CA LEU A 549 15.18 -10.59 -16.58
C LEU A 549 14.22 -11.57 -17.28
N GLY A 550 13.15 -12.00 -16.61
CA GLY A 550 12.10 -12.85 -17.19
C GLY A 550 11.25 -12.19 -18.28
N GLN A 551 11.39 -10.88 -18.50
CA GLN A 551 10.69 -10.13 -19.55
C GLN A 551 11.29 -10.34 -20.95
N TYR A 552 12.52 -10.87 -21.02
CA TYR A 552 13.31 -10.94 -22.23
C TYR A 552 13.46 -12.40 -22.70
N GLY A 553 13.84 -12.56 -23.97
CA GLY A 553 14.12 -13.89 -24.51
C GLY A 553 15.30 -14.56 -23.81
N ALA A 554 15.27 -15.90 -23.75
CA ALA A 554 16.25 -16.67 -22.98
C ALA A 554 17.68 -16.48 -23.47
N GLU A 555 17.86 -16.47 -24.80
CA GLU A 555 19.17 -16.33 -25.44
C GLU A 555 19.76 -14.93 -25.20
N GLU A 556 18.94 -13.89 -25.36
CA GLU A 556 19.35 -12.50 -25.14
C GLU A 556 19.69 -12.26 -23.66
N THR A 557 18.89 -12.81 -22.75
CA THR A 557 19.10 -12.71 -21.31
C THR A 557 20.41 -13.38 -20.90
N GLU A 558 20.64 -14.60 -21.37
CA GLU A 558 21.88 -15.32 -21.08
C GLU A 558 23.09 -14.62 -21.68
N ALA A 559 23.00 -14.12 -22.91
CA ALA A 559 24.07 -13.36 -23.53
C ALA A 559 24.41 -12.09 -22.73
N ALA A 560 23.40 -11.36 -22.26
CA ALA A 560 23.58 -10.17 -21.42
C ALA A 560 24.26 -10.50 -20.08
N LEU A 561 23.80 -11.55 -19.38
CA LEU A 561 24.40 -12.01 -18.13
C LEU A 561 25.85 -12.45 -18.32
N ARG A 562 26.14 -13.23 -19.37
CA ARG A 562 27.51 -13.69 -19.66
C ARG A 562 28.44 -12.53 -20.02
N ALA A 563 27.93 -11.48 -20.65
CA ALA A 563 28.71 -10.29 -21.00
C ALA A 563 29.20 -9.49 -19.79
N CYS A 564 28.45 -9.50 -18.67
CA CYS A 564 28.83 -8.78 -17.45
C CYS A 564 29.32 -9.68 -16.31
N TRP A 565 29.20 -10.99 -16.42
CA TRP A 565 29.65 -11.91 -15.37
C TRP A 565 31.17 -11.88 -15.18
N SER A 566 31.60 -11.59 -13.94
CA SER A 566 33.02 -11.47 -13.58
C SER A 566 33.77 -12.81 -13.47
N GLY A 567 33.06 -13.94 -13.55
CA GLY A 567 33.61 -15.27 -13.28
C GLY A 567 33.81 -15.59 -11.79
N ARG A 568 33.46 -14.66 -10.88
CA ARG A 568 33.63 -14.83 -9.42
C ARG A 568 32.33 -15.00 -8.66
N TRP A 569 31.41 -14.07 -8.86
CA TRP A 569 30.09 -14.08 -8.24
C TRP A 569 29.00 -13.96 -9.31
N PRO A 570 27.97 -14.83 -9.27
CA PRO A 570 27.95 -16.12 -8.59
C PRO A 570 29.12 -17.02 -9.00
N VAL A 571 29.41 -18.06 -8.22
CA VAL A 571 30.41 -19.07 -8.64
C VAL A 571 29.92 -19.78 -9.91
N ALA A 572 30.83 -20.39 -10.67
CA ALA A 572 30.51 -20.93 -12.00
C ALA A 572 29.30 -21.87 -12.01
N ASP A 573 29.22 -22.82 -11.08
CA ASP A 573 28.11 -23.77 -11.01
C ASP A 573 26.76 -23.07 -10.73
N ASP A 574 26.76 -22.09 -9.82
CA ASP A 574 25.55 -21.30 -9.49
C ASP A 574 25.14 -20.40 -10.67
N PHE A 575 26.10 -19.85 -11.40
CA PHE A 575 25.85 -19.04 -12.59
C PHE A 575 25.24 -19.88 -13.72
N GLU A 576 25.78 -21.07 -13.99
CA GLU A 576 25.22 -21.98 -15.00
C GLU A 576 23.84 -22.51 -14.57
N ALA A 577 23.63 -22.77 -13.28
CA ALA A 577 22.34 -23.14 -12.72
C ALA A 577 21.30 -22.01 -12.87
N LEU A 578 21.70 -20.76 -12.65
CA LEU A 578 20.90 -19.57 -12.91
C LEU A 578 20.48 -19.48 -14.39
N CYS A 579 21.43 -19.55 -15.32
CA CYS A 579 21.13 -19.49 -16.76
C CYS A 579 20.18 -20.61 -17.18
N THR A 580 20.39 -21.83 -16.67
CA THR A 580 19.52 -22.97 -16.92
C THR A 580 18.10 -22.75 -16.38
N ARG A 581 17.97 -22.20 -15.16
CA ARG A 581 16.68 -21.89 -14.55
C ARG A 581 15.92 -20.82 -15.33
N LEU A 582 16.60 -19.76 -15.74
CA LEU A 582 16.00 -18.69 -16.54
C LEU A 582 15.53 -19.20 -17.91
N ARG A 583 16.35 -20.01 -18.60
CA ARG A 583 15.96 -20.64 -19.87
C ARG A 583 14.70 -21.49 -19.74
N ARG A 584 14.66 -22.39 -18.75
CA ARG A 584 13.47 -23.22 -18.48
C ARG A 584 12.23 -22.40 -18.14
N SER A 585 12.41 -21.33 -17.37
CA SER A 585 11.30 -20.42 -17.04
C SER A 585 10.75 -19.74 -18.29
N ALA A 586 11.63 -19.22 -19.15
CA ALA A 586 11.23 -18.56 -20.39
C ALA A 586 10.54 -19.54 -21.37
N GLU A 587 11.03 -20.77 -21.51
CA GLU A 587 10.40 -21.83 -22.31
C GLU A 587 9.00 -22.17 -21.79
N SER A 588 8.86 -22.34 -20.47
CA SER A 588 7.56 -22.61 -19.82
C SER A 588 6.57 -21.46 -20.07
N SER A 589 7.00 -20.22 -19.86
CA SER A 589 6.15 -19.05 -20.08
C SER A 589 5.77 -18.88 -21.55
N ALA A 590 6.68 -19.14 -22.50
CA ALA A 590 6.38 -19.07 -23.92
C ALA A 590 5.30 -20.10 -24.33
N GLN A 591 5.36 -21.32 -23.78
CA GLN A 591 4.34 -22.33 -24.01
C GLN A 591 2.98 -21.90 -23.45
N GLU A 592 2.92 -21.44 -22.20
CA GLU A 592 1.69 -20.96 -21.57
C GLU A 592 1.05 -19.79 -22.34
N ILE A 593 1.87 -18.86 -22.84
CA ILE A 593 1.42 -17.73 -23.67
C ILE A 593 0.89 -18.23 -25.01
N SER A 594 1.58 -19.15 -25.68
CA SER A 594 1.11 -19.73 -26.95
C SER A 594 -0.22 -20.46 -26.81
N ASP A 595 -0.47 -21.07 -25.65
CA ASP A 595 -1.71 -21.78 -25.38
C ASP A 595 -2.94 -20.87 -25.24
N LEU A 596 -2.75 -19.55 -25.03
CA LEU A 596 -3.86 -18.59 -24.98
C LEU A 596 -4.70 -18.61 -26.26
N THR A 597 -4.04 -18.73 -27.42
CA THR A 597 -4.67 -18.74 -28.75
C THR A 597 -4.86 -20.15 -29.33
N ASN A 598 -4.42 -21.19 -28.61
CA ASN A 598 -4.57 -22.59 -29.03
C ASN A 598 -6.00 -23.09 -28.75
N PRO A 599 -6.79 -23.56 -29.73
CA PRO A 599 -8.16 -24.03 -29.51
C PRO A 599 -8.24 -25.28 -28.61
N ASP A 600 -7.19 -26.10 -28.57
CA ASP A 600 -7.17 -27.36 -27.80
C ASP A 600 -6.78 -27.17 -26.32
N ALA A 601 -6.24 -26.00 -25.97
CA ALA A 601 -5.83 -25.70 -24.59
C ALA A 601 -7.03 -25.44 -23.67
N LYS A 602 -6.94 -25.89 -22.41
CA LYS A 602 -8.08 -25.82 -21.48
C LYS A 602 -8.38 -24.39 -21.07
N LEU A 603 -9.65 -24.01 -21.09
CA LEU A 603 -10.14 -22.69 -20.67
C LEU A 603 -9.63 -22.24 -19.29
N LYS A 604 -9.55 -23.16 -18.32
CA LYS A 604 -9.06 -22.87 -16.97
C LYS A 604 -7.58 -22.44 -16.98
N GLU A 605 -6.74 -23.15 -17.73
CA GLU A 605 -5.31 -22.90 -17.85
C GLU A 605 -5.09 -21.56 -18.56
N LYS A 606 -5.81 -21.30 -19.66
CA LYS A 606 -5.81 -19.98 -20.33
C LYS A 606 -6.15 -18.84 -19.37
N GLY A 607 -7.22 -18.98 -18.60
CA GLY A 607 -7.62 -17.97 -17.63
C GLY A 607 -6.58 -17.78 -16.51
N GLN A 608 -5.85 -18.81 -16.09
CA GLN A 608 -4.75 -18.67 -15.13
C GLN A 608 -3.61 -17.85 -15.73
N THR A 609 -3.23 -18.14 -16.97
CA THR A 609 -2.20 -17.42 -17.71
C THR A 609 -2.58 -15.94 -17.90
N VAL A 610 -3.80 -15.64 -18.35
CA VAL A 610 -4.28 -14.25 -18.48
C VAL A 610 -4.21 -13.50 -17.15
N ARG A 611 -4.62 -14.13 -16.04
CA ARG A 611 -4.55 -13.49 -14.71
C ARG A 611 -3.12 -13.27 -14.23
N ALA A 612 -2.18 -14.17 -14.55
CA ALA A 612 -0.77 -14.00 -14.22
C ALA A 612 -0.18 -12.76 -14.92
N GLN A 613 -0.65 -12.45 -16.13
CA GLN A 613 -0.21 -11.29 -16.90
C GLN A 613 -0.62 -9.93 -16.33
N ARG A 614 -1.50 -9.87 -15.32
CA ARG A 614 -1.79 -8.62 -14.59
C ARG A 614 -0.59 -8.10 -13.81
N ASN A 615 0.23 -9.00 -13.27
CA ASN A 615 1.41 -8.64 -12.49
C ASN A 615 2.69 -8.75 -13.33
N ALA A 616 2.76 -9.77 -14.21
CA ALA A 616 3.96 -10.01 -15.02
C ALA A 616 4.13 -8.98 -16.14
N CYS A 617 3.03 -8.49 -16.72
CA CYS A 617 3.03 -7.52 -17.83
C CYS A 617 3.99 -7.91 -18.98
N SER A 618 4.07 -9.20 -19.32
CA SER A 618 5.06 -9.70 -20.26
C SER A 618 4.85 -9.17 -21.67
N ILE A 619 5.86 -8.48 -22.22
CA ILE A 619 5.79 -7.94 -23.58
C ILE A 619 5.54 -9.03 -24.64
N SER A 620 6.02 -10.25 -24.41
CA SER A 620 5.79 -11.41 -25.28
C SER A 620 4.35 -11.92 -25.26
N ALA A 621 3.58 -11.63 -24.20
CA ALA A 621 2.17 -12.01 -24.09
C ALA A 621 1.23 -11.06 -24.85
N VAL A 622 1.67 -9.82 -25.13
CA VAL A 622 0.84 -8.77 -25.74
C VAL A 622 0.16 -9.22 -27.04
N PRO A 623 0.85 -9.85 -28.02
CA PRO A 623 0.20 -10.28 -29.26
C PRO A 623 -0.92 -11.30 -29.01
N ALA A 624 -0.67 -12.30 -28.15
CA ALA A 624 -1.64 -13.34 -27.83
C ALA A 624 -2.85 -12.79 -27.05
N LEU A 625 -2.63 -11.86 -26.13
CA LEU A 625 -3.70 -11.19 -25.39
C LEU A 625 -4.57 -10.30 -26.29
N LEU A 626 -3.96 -9.53 -27.20
CA LEU A 626 -4.69 -8.71 -28.17
C LEU A 626 -5.53 -9.56 -29.13
N GLN A 627 -4.94 -10.66 -29.64
CA GLN A 627 -5.67 -11.61 -30.48
C GLN A 627 -6.86 -12.21 -29.72
N LEU A 628 -6.63 -12.67 -28.48
CA LEU A 628 -7.65 -13.28 -27.64
C LEU A 628 -8.79 -12.30 -27.34
N ALA A 629 -8.50 -11.03 -27.03
CA ALA A 629 -9.53 -10.02 -26.79
C ALA A 629 -10.44 -9.78 -28.03
N GLY A 630 -9.85 -9.82 -29.23
CA GLY A 630 -10.54 -9.60 -30.50
C GLY A 630 -11.22 -10.84 -31.10
N ASP A 631 -10.94 -12.04 -30.61
CA ASP A 631 -11.48 -13.28 -31.16
C ASP A 631 -12.96 -13.49 -30.80
N GLU A 632 -13.87 -13.16 -31.71
CA GLU A 632 -15.32 -13.35 -31.52
C GLU A 632 -15.76 -14.81 -31.35
N THR A 633 -14.89 -15.79 -31.62
CA THR A 633 -15.19 -17.22 -31.42
C THR A 633 -14.77 -17.75 -30.06
N ALA A 634 -13.96 -16.99 -29.32
CA ALA A 634 -13.49 -17.36 -27.98
C ALA A 634 -14.55 -17.08 -26.88
N ASP A 635 -14.36 -17.70 -25.72
CA ASP A 635 -15.22 -17.49 -24.53
C ASP A 635 -15.26 -16.01 -24.14
N GLU A 636 -16.47 -15.42 -24.08
CA GLU A 636 -16.68 -14.00 -23.80
C GLU A 636 -15.98 -13.54 -22.52
N SER A 637 -16.02 -14.36 -21.47
CA SER A 637 -15.40 -14.00 -20.20
C SER A 637 -13.88 -14.01 -20.28
N LEU A 638 -13.29 -14.95 -21.03
CA LEU A 638 -11.84 -14.99 -21.24
C LEU A 638 -11.38 -13.80 -22.08
N ARG A 639 -12.16 -13.40 -23.09
CA ARG A 639 -11.89 -12.19 -23.89
C ARG A 639 -11.88 -10.93 -23.03
N ALA A 640 -12.87 -10.78 -22.16
CA ALA A 640 -12.93 -9.66 -21.21
C ALA A 640 -11.77 -9.69 -20.21
N GLU A 641 -11.39 -10.86 -19.69
CA GLU A 641 -10.20 -11.01 -18.82
C GLU A 641 -8.90 -10.62 -19.56
N ALA A 642 -8.77 -10.95 -20.85
CA ALA A 642 -7.61 -10.58 -21.66
C ALA A 642 -7.53 -9.07 -21.91
N ALA A 643 -8.66 -8.44 -22.24
CA ALA A 643 -8.76 -6.99 -22.34
C ALA A 643 -8.38 -6.31 -21.02
N GLU A 644 -8.94 -6.78 -19.91
CA GLU A 644 -8.64 -6.25 -18.57
C GLU A 644 -7.16 -6.39 -18.21
N ALA A 645 -6.54 -7.55 -18.49
CA ALA A 645 -5.12 -7.79 -18.23
C ALA A 645 -4.21 -6.82 -19.01
N LEU A 646 -4.55 -6.49 -20.26
CA LEU A 646 -3.83 -5.47 -21.03
C LEU A 646 -3.90 -4.07 -20.42
N GLY A 647 -4.90 -3.80 -19.56
CA GLY A 647 -4.99 -2.57 -18.79
C GLY A 647 -3.83 -2.35 -17.84
N TRP A 648 -3.13 -3.42 -17.42
CA TRP A 648 -2.00 -3.38 -16.49
C TRP A 648 -0.68 -2.93 -17.11
N TYR A 649 -0.63 -2.82 -18.43
CA TYR A 649 0.59 -2.50 -19.17
C TYR A 649 0.88 -0.99 -19.21
N THR A 650 0.51 -0.24 -18.18
CA THR A 650 0.64 1.23 -18.11
C THR A 650 2.08 1.73 -18.08
N HIS A 651 3.02 0.90 -17.63
CA HIS A 651 4.46 1.21 -17.64
C HIS A 651 5.25 0.39 -18.67
N SER A 652 4.55 -0.36 -19.52
CA SER A 652 5.16 -1.15 -20.58
C SER A 652 5.71 -0.25 -21.69
N ALA A 653 6.86 -0.64 -22.24
CA ALA A 653 7.40 -0.07 -23.48
C ALA A 653 6.40 -0.16 -24.65
N LEU A 654 5.47 -1.13 -24.62
CA LEU A 654 4.44 -1.34 -25.64
C LEU A 654 3.11 -0.63 -25.34
N ARG A 655 3.00 0.19 -24.27
CA ARG A 655 1.74 0.85 -23.87
C ARG A 655 0.99 1.53 -25.01
N LYS A 656 1.71 2.34 -25.80
CA LYS A 656 1.11 3.12 -26.91
C LYS A 656 0.61 2.20 -28.03
N GLU A 657 1.33 1.11 -28.31
CA GLU A 657 0.94 0.10 -29.30
C GLU A 657 -0.29 -0.66 -28.84
N ILE A 658 -0.30 -1.12 -27.59
CA ILE A 658 -1.46 -1.78 -26.96
C ILE A 658 -2.69 -0.90 -27.05
N TYR A 659 -2.58 0.37 -26.65
CA TYR A 659 -3.68 1.34 -26.71
C TYR A 659 -4.21 1.51 -28.14
N ALA A 660 -3.32 1.68 -29.12
CA ALA A 660 -3.69 1.84 -30.52
C ALA A 660 -4.38 0.59 -31.08
N SER A 661 -3.89 -0.60 -30.76
CA SER A 661 -4.49 -1.88 -31.18
C SER A 661 -5.87 -2.09 -30.55
N LEU A 662 -6.02 -1.86 -29.24
CA LEU A 662 -7.30 -2.00 -28.55
C LEU A 662 -8.37 -1.06 -29.11
N ARG A 663 -8.01 0.18 -29.49
CA ARG A 663 -8.93 1.13 -30.13
C ARG A 663 -9.47 0.68 -31.49
N GLN A 664 -8.74 -0.19 -32.18
CA GLN A 664 -9.14 -0.70 -33.49
C GLN A 664 -10.00 -1.96 -33.38
N LEU A 665 -10.10 -2.58 -32.20
CA LEU A 665 -10.93 -3.75 -32.01
C LEU A 665 -12.41 -3.37 -32.13
N SER A 666 -13.09 -4.02 -33.07
CA SER A 666 -14.54 -4.00 -33.15
C SER A 666 -15.07 -5.25 -32.46
N VAL A 667 -15.81 -5.07 -31.37
CA VAL A 667 -16.36 -6.19 -30.59
C VAL A 667 -17.88 -6.15 -30.58
N SER A 668 -18.49 -7.34 -30.68
CA SER A 668 -19.95 -7.49 -30.67
C SER A 668 -20.53 -7.55 -29.25
N SER A 669 -19.76 -8.10 -28.30
CA SER A 669 -20.16 -8.29 -26.91
C SER A 669 -20.18 -6.96 -26.13
N PRO A 670 -21.31 -6.60 -25.49
CA PRO A 670 -21.37 -5.46 -24.58
C PRO A 670 -20.44 -5.59 -23.37
N VAL A 671 -20.20 -6.83 -22.89
CA VAL A 671 -19.33 -7.10 -21.74
C VAL A 671 -17.87 -6.80 -22.09
N VAL A 672 -17.43 -7.29 -23.25
CA VAL A 672 -16.06 -7.01 -23.74
C VAL A 672 -15.91 -5.53 -24.09
N ALA A 673 -16.94 -4.90 -24.68
CA ALA A 673 -16.92 -3.47 -24.98
C ALA A 673 -16.78 -2.59 -23.72
N ASP A 674 -17.53 -2.89 -22.64
CA ASP A 674 -17.40 -2.19 -21.35
C ASP A 674 -15.99 -2.33 -20.76
N GLU A 675 -15.41 -3.54 -20.80
CA GLU A 675 -14.05 -3.75 -20.26
C GLU A 675 -12.98 -3.11 -21.15
N LEU A 676 -13.15 -3.08 -22.47
CA LEU A 676 -12.25 -2.34 -23.37
C LEU A 676 -12.28 -0.84 -23.07
N ALA A 677 -13.46 -0.25 -22.86
CA ALA A 677 -13.58 1.16 -22.49
C ALA A 677 -12.83 1.47 -21.19
N ARG A 678 -12.96 0.60 -20.17
CA ARG A 678 -12.21 0.70 -18.90
C ARG A 678 -10.71 0.58 -19.12
N THR A 679 -10.30 -0.41 -19.89
CA THR A 679 -8.89 -0.70 -20.20
C THR A 679 -8.22 0.48 -20.90
N LEU A 680 -8.87 1.03 -21.92
CA LEU A 680 -8.38 2.22 -22.62
C LEU A 680 -8.22 3.39 -21.66
N ARG A 681 -9.18 3.62 -20.76
CA ARG A 681 -9.07 4.68 -19.77
C ARG A 681 -7.93 4.47 -18.80
N ARG A 682 -7.70 3.23 -18.33
CA ARG A 682 -6.56 2.90 -17.45
C ARG A 682 -5.21 3.19 -18.12
N LEU A 683 -5.08 2.85 -19.40
CA LEU A 683 -3.85 3.10 -20.18
C LEU A 683 -3.63 4.59 -20.45
N GLU A 684 -4.70 5.36 -20.64
CA GLU A 684 -4.66 6.80 -20.86
C GLU A 684 -4.31 7.58 -19.58
N ASP A 685 -4.95 7.23 -18.46
CA ASP A 685 -4.70 7.86 -17.17
C ASP A 685 -3.39 7.36 -16.50
N ASN A 686 -2.67 6.40 -17.11
CA ASN A 686 -1.52 5.72 -16.50
C ASN A 686 -1.87 5.18 -15.08
N ALA A 687 -3.06 4.59 -14.98
CA ALA A 687 -3.87 4.38 -13.77
C ALA A 687 -3.30 3.50 -12.64
N HIS A 688 -2.12 2.90 -12.80
CA HIS A 688 -1.66 1.85 -11.90
C HIS A 688 -0.84 2.43 -10.75
N THR A 689 -1.33 2.24 -9.53
CA THR A 689 -0.54 2.39 -8.31
C THR A 689 0.34 1.15 -8.15
N HIS A 690 1.66 1.34 -8.28
CA HIS A 690 2.63 0.34 -7.89
C HIS A 690 2.99 0.53 -6.43
#